data_AF-A0AAD8J683-F1
#
_entry.id   AF-A0AAD8J683-F1
#
_cell.length_a   1.000
_cell.length_b   1.000
_cell.length_c   1.000
_cell.angle_alpha   90.00
_cell.angle_beta   90.00
_cell.angle_gamma   90.00
#
_symmetry.space_group_name_H-M   'P 1'
#
loop_
_entity.id
_entity.type
_entity.pdbx_description
1 polymer ?
#
loop_
_entity_poly.entity_id
_entity_poly.type
_entity_poly.pdbx_seq_one_letter_code
_entity_poly.pdbx_strand_id
1 'polypeptide(L)'
;MSLPLLYPSLPLLSTHSESPRVNPPTHHHNSLKSCFTRPRLSTSPISKPKRKVESFCSCSAMPTQVSSQVMLKQSRAYWVSKSLIAWNVDAIDGSCYLYSSRSASLSAVENGIEGHDMKIKLEFCGDGLPEHVIKKFPHLREYKAYKVPPALVAEDRLKCQLSVAIFSSAGTLISATGMQVPGVIDELFSYTGPLGAVFSDEAITFYLWAPTAQSVHVLIYGDAAREDPLEIVQLEETNGVWTACGPRSWEGCYYVYEVYVYHPSTLRIERCLANDPYARGLSADGKRTLLVNIDSDACKPEGWESLADEKPDVVSFSDISIYELHIRDFSVNDYTVDPDFRGGYLAFTSEESAGIHHLRKLSKAGITHVHLLPAFQFDGVKDEKDKWKSVETQMLEFLPPDSAQQQEYITAIQDEDGYNWGYNPVLWGVPKGSYASNPNGPSRTIEFRKMVQALNRIGLRVVLDVVYNHLQGSGPSGENSVLDKIVPGYYLRMNTNGQIENSACMNNTASEHFMVERLIIDDLLCWAVDYKVDGFRFDLMGHIMKHTMVKAKNMLQGLSRIKHGVEGAKIYIYGEGWDFGEVAKNGRGTNASQFNISNTGIGSFNDRIRDAVLGGSPFGHPLQQGFVTGLGLQANGHDHGSKFDAERTLAVTKDHILVKMS
;
A
#
# COMPACT_ATOMS: atom_id res chain seq x y z
N MET A 1 19.44 -45.05 3.94
CA MET A 1 18.93 -46.41 4.21
C MET A 1 17.55 -46.50 3.60
N SER A 2 17.42 -47.42 2.66
CA SER A 2 16.24 -47.68 1.83
C SER A 2 15.13 -48.35 2.65
N LEU A 3 13.86 -48.07 2.35
CA LEU A 3 12.85 -49.08 1.99
C LEU A 3 11.52 -48.43 1.51
N PRO A 4 10.85 -48.99 0.49
CA PRO A 4 9.68 -48.44 -0.20
C PRO A 4 8.38 -49.19 0.14
N LEU A 5 7.20 -48.62 -0.14
CA LEU A 5 5.97 -49.40 -0.34
C LEU A 5 5.07 -48.80 -1.43
N LEU A 6 4.59 -49.71 -2.29
CA LEU A 6 3.80 -49.55 -3.50
C LEU A 6 2.37 -50.09 -3.29
N TYR A 7 1.48 -49.69 -4.22
CA TYR A 7 0.19 -50.29 -4.66
C TYR A 7 -1.11 -49.90 -3.92
N PRO A 8 -2.31 -50.06 -4.54
CA PRO A 8 -2.71 -49.75 -5.93
C PRO A 8 -4.08 -49.03 -6.04
N SER A 9 -4.38 -48.56 -7.26
CA SER A 9 -5.66 -48.05 -7.77
C SER A 9 -6.68 -49.16 -8.12
N LEU A 10 -7.99 -48.84 -8.11
CA LEU A 10 -9.14 -49.53 -8.79
C LEU A 10 -10.45 -48.69 -8.58
N PRO A 11 -11.57 -48.91 -9.32
CA PRO A 11 -12.09 -47.90 -10.27
C PRO A 11 -13.55 -47.44 -10.09
N LEU A 12 -13.90 -46.41 -10.90
CA LEU A 12 -15.21 -45.95 -11.42
C LEU A 12 -16.47 -46.75 -11.09
N LEU A 13 -17.51 -46.02 -10.66
CA LEU A 13 -18.92 -46.38 -10.87
C LEU A 13 -19.75 -45.13 -11.23
N SER A 14 -20.32 -45.20 -12.43
CA SER A 14 -21.30 -44.29 -13.02
C SER A 14 -22.71 -44.58 -12.53
N THR A 15 -23.53 -43.56 -12.28
CA THR A 15 -25.00 -43.66 -12.41
C THR A 15 -25.60 -42.36 -12.93
N HIS A 16 -26.23 -42.46 -14.10
CA HIS A 16 -27.16 -41.48 -14.66
C HIS A 16 -28.51 -41.51 -13.92
N SER A 17 -29.17 -40.35 -13.82
CA SER A 17 -30.63 -40.18 -13.93
C SER A 17 -30.95 -38.68 -13.99
N GLU A 18 -31.20 -38.13 -15.17
CA GLU A 18 -32.54 -37.80 -15.69
C GLU A 18 -33.15 -36.51 -15.11
N SER A 19 -33.28 -35.54 -16.01
CA SER A 19 -34.09 -34.32 -15.89
C SER A 19 -35.52 -34.58 -16.35
N PRO A 20 -36.48 -33.75 -15.93
CA PRO A 20 -37.60 -33.42 -16.80
C PRO A 20 -37.72 -31.90 -17.01
N ARG A 21 -37.79 -31.52 -18.29
CA ARG A 21 -38.28 -30.22 -18.79
C ARG A 21 -39.81 -30.16 -18.61
N VAL A 22 -40.35 -29.01 -18.20
CA VAL A 22 -41.65 -28.50 -18.69
C VAL A 22 -41.60 -26.98 -18.82
N ASN A 23 -42.21 -26.50 -19.91
CA ASN A 23 -42.18 -25.17 -20.54
C ASN A 23 -43.21 -24.16 -19.95
N PRO A 24 -43.21 -22.88 -20.41
CA PRO A 24 -43.69 -21.70 -19.68
C PRO A 24 -45.15 -21.30 -20.01
N PRO A 25 -45.68 -20.23 -19.37
CA PRO A 25 -46.67 -19.40 -20.05
C PRO A 25 -46.47 -17.87 -19.90
N THR A 26 -46.39 -17.25 -21.08
CA THR A 26 -47.18 -16.10 -21.57
C THR A 26 -47.13 -14.70 -20.93
N HIS A 27 -46.73 -13.77 -21.78
CA HIS A 27 -47.03 -12.34 -21.79
C HIS A 27 -48.50 -11.98 -21.48
N HIS A 28 -48.67 -10.91 -20.71
CA HIS A 28 -49.83 -10.03 -20.81
C HIS A 28 -49.39 -8.58 -21.08
N HIS A 29 -49.77 -8.09 -22.26
CA HIS A 29 -49.87 -6.67 -22.55
C HIS A 29 -50.90 -6.01 -21.62
N ASN A 30 -50.56 -4.84 -21.09
CA ASN A 30 -51.56 -3.82 -20.81
C ASN A 30 -50.99 -2.43 -21.12
N SER A 31 -51.54 -1.85 -22.19
CA SER A 31 -51.45 -0.45 -22.55
C SER A 31 -52.19 0.42 -21.53
N LEU A 32 -51.60 1.51 -21.04
CA LEU A 32 -52.38 2.65 -20.56
C LEU A 32 -51.71 3.98 -20.95
N LYS A 33 -52.58 4.86 -21.43
CA LYS A 33 -52.33 6.10 -22.13
C LYS A 33 -51.87 7.24 -21.20
N SER A 34 -51.16 8.16 -21.84
CA SER A 34 -50.84 9.53 -21.47
C SER A 34 -51.85 10.28 -20.60
N CYS A 35 -51.34 11.07 -19.64
CA CYS A 35 -51.91 12.37 -19.30
C CYS A 35 -50.80 13.36 -18.93
N PHE A 36 -50.66 14.39 -19.76
CA PHE A 36 -49.81 15.57 -19.57
C PHE A 36 -50.45 16.52 -18.55
N THR A 37 -49.68 17.01 -17.58
CA THR A 37 -49.92 18.32 -16.94
C THR A 37 -48.60 18.98 -16.54
N ARG A 38 -48.32 20.14 -17.15
CA ARG A 38 -47.23 21.08 -16.81
C ARG A 38 -47.51 21.82 -15.49
N PRO A 39 -46.48 22.23 -14.74
CA PRO A 39 -46.53 23.46 -13.94
C PRO A 39 -45.79 24.61 -14.62
N ARG A 40 -46.36 25.81 -14.47
CA ARG A 40 -45.89 27.09 -15.04
C ARG A 40 -44.69 27.65 -14.28
N LEU A 41 -43.81 28.31 -15.03
CA LEU A 41 -42.79 29.25 -14.57
C LEU A 41 -43.42 30.53 -14.00
N SER A 42 -42.88 31.05 -12.89
CA SER A 42 -43.01 32.45 -12.50
C SER A 42 -41.62 33.07 -12.35
N THR A 43 -41.39 34.16 -13.07
CA THR A 43 -40.18 34.98 -13.12
C THR A 43 -40.16 36.02 -11.99
N SER A 44 -38.99 36.26 -11.37
CA SER A 44 -38.59 37.56 -10.80
C SER A 44 -37.06 37.59 -10.52
N PRO A 45 -36.34 38.71 -10.75
CA PRO A 45 -34.88 38.76 -10.79
C PRO A 45 -34.23 39.19 -9.47
N ILE A 46 -33.06 38.63 -9.15
CA ILE A 46 -32.22 39.05 -8.01
C ILE A 46 -31.03 39.86 -8.51
N SER A 47 -30.88 41.06 -7.95
CA SER A 47 -29.84 42.05 -8.21
C SER A 47 -28.57 41.78 -7.39
N LYS A 48 -27.40 42.04 -8.00
CA LYS A 48 -26.07 42.00 -7.39
C LYS A 48 -25.84 43.22 -6.46
N PRO A 49 -25.16 43.08 -5.31
CA PRO A 49 -24.57 44.23 -4.64
C PRO A 49 -23.05 44.31 -4.84
N LYS A 50 -22.58 45.55 -4.99
CA LYS A 50 -21.19 46.00 -5.13
C LYS A 50 -20.45 45.95 -3.79
N ARG A 51 -19.17 45.56 -3.81
CA ARG A 51 -18.21 45.74 -2.72
C ARG A 51 -17.94 47.23 -2.49
N LYS A 52 -18.01 47.68 -1.24
CA LYS A 52 -17.40 48.93 -0.74
C LYS A 52 -16.23 48.57 0.19
N VAL A 53 -15.17 49.34 0.07
CA VAL A 53 -13.96 49.33 0.90
C VAL A 53 -14.10 50.43 1.94
N GLU A 54 -13.82 50.10 3.20
CA GLU A 54 -13.52 50.95 4.37
C GLU A 54 -13.31 49.95 5.54
N SER A 55 -12.52 50.14 6.59
CA SER A 55 -11.34 50.93 6.92
C SER A 55 -10.79 50.27 8.22
N PHE A 56 -9.48 50.34 8.49
CA PHE A 56 -8.87 49.70 9.66
C PHE A 56 -9.22 50.44 10.96
N CYS A 57 -9.59 49.69 12.01
CA CYS A 57 -9.56 50.19 13.38
C CYS A 57 -8.94 49.15 14.34
N SER A 58 -8.05 49.64 15.18
CA SER A 58 -7.17 48.91 16.10
C SER A 58 -7.92 48.26 17.27
N CYS A 59 -7.56 47.03 17.63
CA CYS A 59 -7.81 46.48 18.96
C CYS A 59 -6.52 45.88 19.53
N SER A 60 -6.12 46.42 20.68
CA SER A 60 -5.08 45.89 21.54
C SER A 60 -5.67 44.91 22.56
N ALA A 61 -4.82 43.92 22.89
CA ALA A 61 -4.81 43.01 24.04
C ALA A 61 -5.83 41.85 24.09
N MET A 62 -5.31 40.62 24.10
CA MET A 62 -5.30 39.69 25.27
C MET A 62 -4.31 38.54 24.96
N PRO A 63 -3.53 38.04 25.95
CA PRO A 63 -2.67 36.89 25.74
C PRO A 63 -3.54 35.63 25.55
N THR A 64 -3.29 34.91 24.47
CA THR A 64 -3.94 33.65 24.16
C THR A 64 -3.62 32.61 25.24
N GLN A 65 -4.60 32.28 26.07
CA GLN A 65 -4.57 31.04 26.84
C GLN A 65 -4.55 29.87 25.86
N VAL A 66 -3.39 29.25 25.70
CA VAL A 66 -3.24 27.99 24.98
C VAL A 66 -3.95 26.91 25.81
N SER A 67 -5.09 26.43 25.32
CA SER A 67 -5.80 25.30 25.91
C SER A 67 -4.85 24.10 26.08
N SER A 68 -4.74 23.59 27.31
CA SER A 68 -3.72 22.62 27.70
C SER A 68 -3.87 21.24 27.03
N GLN A 69 -5.05 20.89 26.53
CA GLN A 69 -5.25 19.69 25.70
C GLN A 69 -4.60 19.78 24.31
N VAL A 70 -4.28 20.98 23.83
CA VAL A 70 -3.68 21.19 22.50
C VAL A 70 -2.21 20.77 22.46
N MET A 71 -1.51 20.75 23.61
CA MET A 71 -0.06 20.48 23.68
C MET A 71 0.31 18.99 23.54
N LEU A 72 -0.50 18.07 24.08
CA LEU A 72 -0.23 16.62 24.04
C LEU A 72 -0.66 15.94 22.73
N LYS A 73 -1.50 16.60 21.92
CA LYS A 73 -1.94 16.07 20.62
C LYS A 73 -0.84 16.04 19.58
N GLN A 74 0.18 16.88 19.72
CA GLN A 74 1.36 16.87 18.86
C GLN A 74 2.43 15.98 19.47
N SER A 75 3.18 15.28 18.63
CA SER A 75 4.36 14.49 19.03
C SER A 75 5.62 15.05 18.39
N ARG A 76 6.23 16.05 19.02
CA ARG A 76 7.42 16.78 18.52
C ARG A 76 8.74 16.26 19.09
N ALA A 77 8.68 15.37 20.08
CA ALA A 77 9.85 14.69 20.62
C ALA A 77 9.99 13.30 19.99
N TYR A 78 11.23 12.82 19.90
CA TYR A 78 11.57 11.53 19.30
C TYR A 78 12.38 10.70 20.30
N TRP A 79 11.91 9.51 20.63
CA TRP A 79 12.70 8.53 21.37
C TRP A 79 13.53 7.73 20.37
N VAL A 80 14.75 8.21 20.12
CA VAL A 80 15.58 7.78 18.99
C VAL A 80 16.46 6.57 19.31
N SER A 81 16.77 6.35 20.58
CA SER A 81 17.53 5.18 21.06
C SER A 81 17.16 4.84 22.51
N LYS A 82 17.56 3.69 23.04
CA LYS A 82 17.28 3.31 24.45
C LYS A 82 17.75 4.38 25.44
N SER A 83 18.82 5.10 25.10
CA SER A 83 19.48 6.08 25.97
C SER A 83 19.22 7.54 25.59
N LEU A 84 18.53 7.84 24.48
CA LEU A 84 18.39 9.21 23.99
C LEU A 84 16.99 9.56 23.49
N ILE A 85 16.55 10.75 23.89
CA ILE A 85 15.40 11.46 23.33
C ILE A 85 15.90 12.71 22.61
N ALA A 86 15.44 12.93 21.38
CA ALA A 86 15.67 14.14 20.61
C ALA A 86 14.44 15.05 20.70
N TRP A 87 14.62 16.33 21.06
CA TRP A 87 13.51 17.28 21.07
C TRP A 87 14.00 18.69 20.75
N ASN A 88 13.40 19.31 19.72
CA ASN A 88 13.69 20.69 19.36
C ASN A 88 12.81 21.65 20.18
N VAL A 89 13.40 22.27 21.19
CA VAL A 89 12.74 23.16 22.14
C VAL A 89 13.67 24.30 22.49
N ASP A 90 13.19 25.54 22.51
CA ASP A 90 14.05 26.72 22.64
C ASP A 90 14.67 26.90 24.04
N ALA A 91 14.03 26.38 25.08
CA ALA A 91 14.48 26.54 26.47
C ALA A 91 15.69 25.64 26.82
N ILE A 92 16.75 26.24 27.38
CA ILE A 92 17.97 25.53 27.85
C ILE A 92 18.07 25.54 29.38
N ASP A 93 17.52 26.56 30.05
CA ASP A 93 17.72 26.78 31.50
C ASP A 93 16.64 26.13 32.38
N GLY A 94 16.15 24.98 31.96
CA GLY A 94 14.99 24.30 32.56
C GLY A 94 15.25 22.83 32.91
N SER A 95 14.31 22.22 33.66
CA SER A 95 14.33 20.77 33.92
C SER A 95 13.41 20.04 32.95
N CYS A 96 13.91 18.98 32.31
CA CYS A 96 13.17 18.15 31.36
C CYS A 96 12.75 16.84 32.03
N TYR A 97 11.53 16.38 31.78
CA TYR A 97 11.00 15.13 32.33
C TYR A 97 10.26 14.32 31.27
N LEU A 98 10.39 13.00 31.33
CA LEU A 98 9.55 12.02 30.64
C LEU A 98 8.45 11.55 31.58
N TYR A 99 7.22 11.51 31.05
CA TYR A 99 6.02 11.05 31.72
C TYR A 99 5.46 9.84 30.99
N SER A 100 4.90 8.88 31.74
CA SER A 100 4.16 7.77 31.16
C SER A 100 2.86 7.48 31.90
N SER A 101 1.81 7.10 31.18
CA SER A 101 0.55 6.59 31.74
C SER A 101 0.09 5.33 31.00
N ARG A 102 -0.04 4.22 31.71
CA ARG A 102 -0.49 2.92 31.19
C ARG A 102 -1.96 2.96 30.78
N SER A 103 -2.77 3.75 31.49
CA SER A 103 -4.19 3.97 31.21
C SER A 103 -4.46 5.14 30.25
N ALA A 104 -3.41 5.72 29.65
CA ALA A 104 -3.50 6.87 28.76
C ALA A 104 -4.25 8.07 29.39
N SER A 105 -3.90 8.40 30.63
CA SER A 105 -4.57 9.43 31.44
C SER A 105 -3.76 10.73 31.57
N LEU A 106 -2.69 10.91 30.79
CA LEU A 106 -1.88 12.14 30.86
C LEU A 106 -2.70 13.35 30.44
N SER A 107 -2.64 14.39 31.27
CA SER A 107 -3.23 15.70 30.99
C SER A 107 -2.25 16.81 31.36
N ALA A 108 -2.08 17.78 30.47
CA ALA A 108 -1.35 18.99 30.81
C ALA A 108 -2.26 19.95 31.59
N VAL A 109 -1.73 20.45 32.71
CA VAL A 109 -2.36 21.45 33.58
C VAL A 109 -1.39 22.62 33.76
N GLU A 110 -1.85 23.73 34.33
CA GLU A 110 -1.06 24.96 34.48
C GLU A 110 0.30 24.74 35.17
N ASN A 111 0.33 23.82 36.15
CA ASN A 111 1.51 23.53 36.97
C ASN A 111 2.25 22.24 36.58
N GLY A 112 1.92 21.60 35.45
CA GLY A 112 2.64 20.42 34.96
C GLY A 112 1.81 19.40 34.21
N ILE A 113 2.17 18.12 34.34
CA ILE A 113 1.46 16.99 33.75
C ILE A 113 0.93 16.13 34.89
N GLU A 114 -0.35 15.78 34.84
CA GLU A 114 -1.04 14.89 35.78
C GLU A 114 -1.46 13.58 35.12
N GLY A 115 -1.96 12.62 35.91
CA GLY A 115 -2.42 11.31 35.41
C GLY A 115 -1.30 10.35 34.99
N HIS A 116 -0.06 10.66 35.39
CA HIS A 116 1.11 9.84 35.11
C HIS A 116 1.32 8.75 36.18
N ASP A 117 1.74 7.57 35.75
CA ASP A 117 2.23 6.52 36.65
C ASP A 117 3.71 6.70 36.95
N MET A 118 4.42 7.42 36.08
CA MET A 118 5.85 7.65 36.17
C MET A 118 6.19 9.06 35.70
N LYS A 119 7.11 9.69 36.42
CA LYS A 119 7.82 10.91 36.05
C LYS A 119 9.31 10.69 36.27
N ILE A 120 10.12 10.83 35.23
CA ILE A 120 11.58 10.67 35.32
C ILE A 120 12.28 11.88 34.72
N LYS A 121 13.33 12.36 35.40
CA LYS A 121 14.12 13.50 34.92
C LYS A 121 15.02 13.04 33.77
N LEU A 122 15.10 13.85 32.72
CA LEU A 122 16.02 13.66 31.61
C LEU A 122 17.17 14.65 31.72
N GLU A 123 18.39 14.20 31.45
CA GLU A 123 19.58 15.06 31.49
C GLU A 123 19.89 15.61 30.10
N PHE A 124 20.08 16.92 29.98
CA PHE A 124 20.49 17.52 28.72
C PHE A 124 21.90 17.06 28.35
N CYS A 125 22.08 16.65 27.09
CA CYS A 125 23.34 16.22 26.52
C CYS A 125 23.88 17.31 25.57
N GLY A 126 24.91 18.04 26.02
CA GLY A 126 25.52 19.13 25.25
C GLY A 126 26.24 18.67 23.97
N ASP A 127 26.57 17.37 23.87
CA ASP A 127 27.28 16.79 22.72
C ASP A 127 26.37 16.59 21.48
N GLY A 128 25.07 16.87 21.60
CA GLY A 128 24.10 16.70 20.52
C GLY A 128 23.72 15.24 20.24
N LEU A 129 23.11 14.99 19.09
CA LEU A 129 22.77 13.63 18.65
C LEU A 129 23.98 12.92 18.04
N PRO A 130 24.19 11.63 18.32
CA PRO A 130 25.31 10.88 17.75
C PRO A 130 25.12 10.64 16.25
N GLU A 131 26.22 10.49 15.51
CA GLU A 131 26.22 10.37 14.05
C GLU A 131 25.33 9.23 13.52
N HIS A 132 25.26 8.10 14.22
CA HIS A 132 24.41 6.98 13.80
C HIS A 132 22.90 7.32 13.87
N VAL A 133 22.48 8.16 14.83
CA VAL A 133 21.10 8.68 14.92
C VAL A 133 20.85 9.66 13.78
N ILE A 134 21.78 10.58 13.52
CA ILE A 134 21.66 11.56 12.43
C ILE A 134 21.61 10.87 11.07
N LYS A 135 22.41 9.82 10.86
CA LYS A 135 22.39 9.03 9.63
C LYS A 135 21.01 8.39 9.39
N LYS A 136 20.36 7.89 10.44
CA LYS A 136 19.02 7.30 10.35
C LYS A 136 17.92 8.36 10.25
N PHE A 137 18.07 9.48 10.96
CA PHE A 137 17.09 10.55 11.05
C PHE A 137 17.74 11.92 10.72
N PRO A 138 18.12 12.18 9.46
CA PRO A 138 18.89 13.39 9.11
C PRO A 138 18.12 14.69 9.37
N HIS A 139 16.79 14.65 9.30
CA HIS A 139 15.90 15.76 9.64
C HIS A 139 15.95 16.17 11.12
N LEU A 140 16.54 15.35 12.00
CA LEU A 140 16.69 15.64 13.43
C LEU A 140 18.06 16.23 13.79
N ARG A 141 18.95 16.48 12.83
CA ARG A 141 20.35 16.91 13.10
C ARG A 141 20.47 18.07 14.08
N GLU A 142 19.57 19.05 14.00
CA GLU A 142 19.57 20.25 14.84
C GLU A 142 18.81 20.09 16.17
N TYR A 143 18.31 18.88 16.48
CA TYR A 143 17.54 18.64 17.70
C TYR A 143 18.47 18.50 18.91
N LYS A 144 18.00 19.00 20.06
CA LYS A 144 18.67 18.81 21.34
C LYS A 144 18.52 17.37 21.80
N ALA A 145 19.58 16.84 22.41
CA ALA A 145 19.62 15.48 22.94
C ALA A 145 19.40 15.47 24.45
N TYR A 146 18.58 14.54 24.92
CA TYR A 146 18.29 14.32 26.33
C TYR A 146 18.55 12.85 26.68
N LYS A 147 19.37 12.60 27.70
CA LYS A 147 19.71 11.25 28.16
C LYS A 147 18.55 10.65 28.94
N VAL A 148 18.23 9.41 28.59
CA VAL A 148 17.29 8.55 29.31
C VAL A 148 18.08 7.76 30.37
N PRO A 149 17.66 7.78 31.65
CA PRO A 149 18.38 7.07 32.70
C PRO A 149 18.46 5.55 32.42
N PRO A 150 19.62 4.90 32.61
CA PRO A 150 19.79 3.46 32.34
C PRO A 150 18.88 2.53 33.16
N ALA A 151 18.41 3.01 34.31
CA ALA A 151 17.48 2.27 35.17
C ALA A 151 16.05 2.22 34.60
N LEU A 152 15.73 3.00 33.57
CA LEU A 152 14.41 2.98 32.94
C LEU A 152 14.25 1.73 32.07
N VAL A 153 13.22 0.93 32.36
CA VAL A 153 12.79 -0.19 31.51
C VAL A 153 11.94 0.36 30.36
N ALA A 154 12.60 0.68 29.24
CA ALA A 154 11.95 1.30 28.08
C ALA A 154 10.86 0.41 27.48
N GLU A 155 11.08 -0.90 27.51
CA GLU A 155 10.21 -1.94 26.96
C GLU A 155 8.78 -1.83 27.53
N ASP A 156 8.64 -1.68 28.85
CA ASP A 156 7.34 -1.51 29.51
C ASP A 156 6.70 -0.14 29.24
N ARG A 157 7.54 0.89 29.06
CA ARG A 157 7.08 2.27 28.85
C ARG A 157 6.52 2.49 27.45
N LEU A 158 7.02 1.76 26.46
CA LEU A 158 6.55 1.84 25.07
C LEU A 158 5.11 1.34 24.88
N LYS A 159 4.54 0.68 25.89
CA LYS A 159 3.13 0.24 25.95
C LYS A 159 2.21 1.27 26.61
N CYS A 160 2.75 2.42 27.02
CA CYS A 160 2.03 3.50 27.70
C CYS A 160 1.84 4.70 26.77
N GLN A 161 0.93 5.60 27.15
CA GLN A 161 0.98 6.97 26.68
C GLN A 161 2.27 7.64 27.19
N LEU A 162 3.01 8.31 26.30
CA LEU A 162 4.27 8.98 26.62
C LEU A 162 4.20 10.48 26.31
N SER A 163 4.81 11.28 27.17
CA SER A 163 5.00 12.71 26.94
C SER A 163 6.30 13.19 27.56
N VAL A 164 6.91 14.21 26.95
CA VAL A 164 7.98 14.99 27.59
C VAL A 164 7.51 16.40 27.90
N ALA A 165 8.02 16.96 28.99
CA ALA A 165 7.82 18.36 29.32
C ALA A 165 9.06 19.02 29.91
N ILE A 166 9.22 20.30 29.58
CA ILE A 166 10.26 21.18 30.13
C ILE A 166 9.63 22.24 31.01
N PHE A 167 10.30 22.50 32.13
CA PHE A 167 9.90 23.47 33.14
C PHE A 167 10.98 24.53 33.29
N SER A 168 10.59 25.78 33.56
CA SER A 168 11.51 26.85 33.92
C SER A 168 12.22 26.57 35.25
N SER A 169 13.26 27.33 35.56
CA SER A 169 13.89 27.32 36.88
C SER A 169 12.92 27.67 38.03
N ALA A 170 11.85 28.41 37.73
CA ALA A 170 10.76 28.72 38.65
C ALA A 170 9.70 27.60 38.77
N GLY A 171 9.86 26.49 38.03
CA GLY A 171 8.95 25.34 38.08
C GLY A 171 7.71 25.46 37.20
N THR A 172 7.60 26.49 36.36
CA THR A 172 6.46 26.68 35.44
C THR A 172 6.63 25.82 34.19
N LEU A 173 5.55 25.17 33.74
CA LEU A 173 5.55 24.41 32.48
C LEU A 173 5.81 25.33 31.28
N ILE A 174 6.89 25.07 30.53
CA ILE A 174 7.24 25.82 29.31
C ILE A 174 6.64 25.14 28.09
N SER A 175 6.85 23.83 27.96
CA SER A 175 6.35 23.07 26.82
C SER A 175 6.12 21.62 27.22
N ALA A 176 5.12 21.00 26.59
CA ALA A 176 4.86 19.57 26.66
C ALA A 176 4.52 19.06 25.25
N THR A 177 4.85 17.81 24.96
CA THR A 177 4.50 17.15 23.70
C THR A 177 4.50 15.64 23.86
N GLY A 178 3.78 14.92 22.99
CA GLY A 178 3.88 13.48 22.83
C GLY A 178 5.22 13.03 22.21
N MET A 179 5.37 11.72 22.06
CA MET A 179 6.62 11.09 21.63
C MET A 179 6.42 10.27 20.36
N GLN A 180 7.33 10.44 19.39
CA GLN A 180 7.51 9.51 18.27
C GLN A 180 8.57 8.48 18.67
N VAL A 181 8.24 7.19 18.59
CA VAL A 181 9.05 6.09 19.12
C VAL A 181 9.68 5.10 18.12
N PRO A 182 9.64 5.26 16.77
CA PRO A 182 10.24 4.26 15.87
C PRO A 182 11.73 3.96 16.11
N GLY A 183 12.51 4.96 16.51
CA GLY A 183 13.95 4.79 16.75
C GLY A 183 14.26 3.78 17.85
N VAL A 184 13.69 3.97 19.04
CA VAL A 184 13.85 3.05 20.17
C VAL A 184 13.15 1.70 19.93
N ILE A 185 12.03 1.68 19.21
CA ILE A 185 11.38 0.42 18.82
C ILE A 185 12.32 -0.42 17.95
N ASP A 186 12.97 0.18 16.95
CA ASP A 186 13.93 -0.55 16.12
C ASP A 186 15.13 -1.06 16.92
N GLU A 187 15.66 -0.29 17.87
CA GLU A 187 16.78 -0.73 18.70
C GLU A 187 16.43 -1.92 19.60
N LEU A 188 15.23 -1.93 20.17
CA LEU A 188 14.81 -2.94 21.15
C LEU A 188 14.13 -4.17 20.54
N PHE A 189 13.39 -3.99 19.44
CA PHE A 189 12.42 -4.96 18.96
C PHE A 189 12.55 -5.30 17.47
N SER A 190 13.60 -4.86 16.78
CA SER A 190 13.88 -5.36 15.43
C SER A 190 13.95 -6.89 15.45
N TYR A 191 13.15 -7.53 14.61
CA TYR A 191 12.93 -8.96 14.66
C TYR A 191 13.10 -9.59 13.27
N THR A 192 13.73 -10.74 13.20
CA THR A 192 14.03 -11.47 11.95
C THR A 192 13.48 -12.91 11.94
N GLY A 193 12.83 -13.35 13.02
CA GLY A 193 12.19 -14.67 13.09
C GLY A 193 10.83 -14.70 12.39
N PRO A 194 10.08 -15.82 12.47
CA PRO A 194 8.82 -16.00 11.74
C PRO A 194 7.74 -14.96 12.09
N LEU A 195 6.96 -14.54 11.09
CA LEU A 195 5.79 -13.66 11.21
C LEU A 195 4.63 -14.21 10.36
N GLY A 196 3.40 -13.91 10.75
CA GLY A 196 2.18 -14.48 10.16
C GLY A 196 1.83 -15.85 10.74
N ALA A 197 1.06 -16.63 9.98
CA ALA A 197 0.71 -18.01 10.33
C ALA A 197 1.74 -18.99 9.74
N VAL A 198 2.37 -19.79 10.60
CA VAL A 198 3.32 -20.84 10.21
C VAL A 198 2.67 -22.20 10.40
N PHE A 199 2.70 -23.02 9.35
CA PHE A 199 2.11 -24.35 9.34
C PHE A 199 3.17 -25.42 9.63
N SER A 200 2.81 -26.39 10.47
CA SER A 200 3.53 -27.65 10.66
C SER A 200 2.58 -28.83 10.38
N ASP A 201 3.06 -30.07 10.54
CA ASP A 201 2.20 -31.25 10.38
C ASP A 201 1.12 -31.35 11.48
N GLU A 202 1.39 -30.81 12.68
CA GLU A 202 0.55 -30.99 13.87
C GLU A 202 -0.19 -29.71 14.31
N ALA A 203 0.35 -28.54 13.96
CA ALA A 203 -0.11 -27.27 14.51
C ALA A 203 0.03 -26.08 13.55
N ILE A 204 -0.66 -24.99 13.88
CA ILE A 204 -0.51 -23.68 13.27
C ILE A 204 -0.06 -22.70 14.35
N THR A 205 1.06 -22.02 14.12
CA THR A 205 1.61 -21.04 15.05
C THR A 205 1.50 -19.64 14.49
N PHE A 206 0.94 -18.72 15.28
CA PHE A 206 0.76 -17.32 14.95
C PHE A 206 1.91 -16.50 15.50
N TYR A 207 2.40 -15.55 14.72
CA TYR A 207 3.44 -14.61 15.12
C TYR A 207 3.06 -13.20 14.69
N LEU A 208 2.79 -12.31 15.64
CA LEU A 208 2.48 -10.91 15.39
C LEU A 208 3.50 -9.99 16.07
N TRP A 209 4.20 -9.16 15.29
CA TRP A 209 5.06 -8.12 15.84
C TRP A 209 4.21 -6.92 16.28
N ALA A 210 4.08 -6.72 17.59
CA ALA A 210 3.28 -5.63 18.17
C ALA A 210 3.88 -5.15 19.51
N PRO A 211 5.08 -4.55 19.51
CA PRO A 211 5.83 -4.26 20.73
C PRO A 211 5.16 -3.24 21.66
N THR A 212 4.31 -2.37 21.11
CA THR A 212 3.58 -1.35 21.88
C THR A 212 2.22 -1.83 22.39
N ALA A 213 1.76 -3.02 21.97
CA ALA A 213 0.50 -3.58 22.44
C ALA A 213 0.58 -3.94 23.94
N GLN A 214 -0.55 -3.81 24.62
CA GLN A 214 -0.73 -4.23 26.02
C GLN A 214 -1.24 -5.66 26.12
N SER A 215 -2.05 -6.10 25.14
CA SER A 215 -2.48 -7.49 24.98
C SER A 215 -2.91 -7.74 23.54
N VAL A 216 -2.78 -9.00 23.10
CA VAL A 216 -3.21 -9.47 21.78
C VAL A 216 -3.96 -10.78 21.93
N HIS A 217 -5.10 -10.89 21.24
CA HIS A 217 -5.84 -12.13 21.07
C HIS A 217 -5.99 -12.44 19.58
N VAL A 218 -6.05 -13.71 19.22
CA VAL A 218 -6.50 -14.17 17.90
C VAL A 218 -7.93 -14.68 18.01
N LEU A 219 -8.81 -14.18 17.15
CA LEU A 219 -10.22 -14.56 17.07
C LEU A 219 -10.38 -15.45 15.84
N ILE A 220 -10.69 -16.72 16.04
CA ILE A 220 -10.84 -17.73 14.99
C ILE A 220 -12.30 -17.85 14.58
N TYR A 221 -12.60 -17.86 13.28
CA TYR A 221 -13.94 -17.96 12.70
C TYR A 221 -14.01 -19.15 11.75
N GLY A 222 -15.10 -19.92 11.82
CA GLY A 222 -15.27 -21.11 10.97
C GLY A 222 -15.47 -20.81 9.49
N ASP A 223 -15.97 -19.62 9.15
CA ASP A 223 -16.22 -19.19 7.78
C ASP A 223 -16.15 -17.65 7.64
N ALA A 224 -16.25 -17.18 6.39
CA ALA A 224 -16.13 -15.78 6.04
C ALA A 224 -17.30 -14.88 6.52
N ALA A 225 -18.49 -15.46 6.73
CA ALA A 225 -19.73 -14.71 6.98
C ALA A 225 -20.15 -14.71 8.46
N ARG A 226 -19.73 -15.70 9.24
CA ARG A 226 -20.10 -15.89 10.65
C ARG A 226 -19.72 -14.69 11.51
N GLU A 227 -20.60 -14.14 12.33
CA GLU A 227 -20.28 -12.96 13.14
C GLU A 227 -19.44 -13.27 14.40
N ASP A 228 -19.68 -14.42 15.03
CA ASP A 228 -19.01 -14.82 16.29
C ASP A 228 -17.81 -15.75 16.07
N PRO A 229 -16.70 -15.56 16.82
CA PRO A 229 -15.57 -16.46 16.76
C PRO A 229 -15.92 -17.84 17.34
N LEU A 230 -15.34 -18.89 16.75
CA LEU A 230 -15.30 -20.23 17.30
C LEU A 230 -14.45 -20.29 18.57
N GLU A 231 -13.29 -19.64 18.52
CA GLU A 231 -12.30 -19.65 19.59
C GLU A 231 -11.63 -18.28 19.67
N ILE A 232 -11.29 -17.86 20.89
CA ILE A 232 -10.50 -16.66 21.18
C ILE A 232 -9.30 -17.13 21.98
N VAL A 233 -8.10 -16.94 21.45
CA VAL A 233 -6.86 -17.37 22.08
C VAL A 233 -6.00 -16.16 22.39
N GLN A 234 -5.58 -16.02 23.64
CA GLN A 234 -4.64 -15.00 24.05
C GLN A 234 -3.24 -15.36 23.58
N LEU A 235 -2.52 -14.40 23.00
CA LEU A 235 -1.13 -14.58 22.61
C LEU A 235 -0.20 -14.19 23.75
N GLU A 236 0.96 -14.83 23.80
CA GLU A 236 2.04 -14.53 24.74
C GLU A 236 3.15 -13.74 24.05
N GLU A 237 3.62 -12.67 24.70
CA GLU A 237 4.65 -11.80 24.17
C GLU A 237 6.05 -12.28 24.58
N THR A 238 6.98 -12.30 23.62
CA THR A 238 8.42 -12.38 23.86
C THR A 238 9.14 -11.38 22.95
N ASN A 239 9.86 -10.41 23.55
CA ASN A 239 10.62 -9.37 22.83
C ASN A 239 9.81 -8.65 21.73
N GLY A 240 8.58 -8.23 22.05
CA GLY A 240 7.71 -7.49 21.12
C GLY A 240 6.95 -8.34 20.10
N VAL A 241 7.16 -9.65 20.07
CA VAL A 241 6.44 -10.59 19.22
C VAL A 241 5.44 -11.39 20.05
N TRP A 242 4.18 -11.36 19.65
CA TRP A 242 3.06 -12.08 20.25
C TRP A 242 2.89 -13.41 19.54
N THR A 243 2.76 -14.49 20.31
CA THR A 243 2.71 -15.86 19.77
C THR A 243 1.59 -16.68 20.40
N ALA A 244 0.96 -17.52 19.59
CA ALA A 244 0.04 -18.56 20.05
C ALA A 244 0.14 -19.76 19.12
N CYS A 245 -0.13 -20.95 19.66
CA CYS A 245 -0.15 -22.19 18.91
C CYS A 245 -1.57 -22.79 18.95
N GLY A 246 -2.08 -23.18 17.79
CA GLY A 246 -3.40 -23.78 17.62
C GLY A 246 -3.35 -25.10 16.86
N PRO A 247 -4.46 -25.86 16.86
CA PRO A 247 -4.53 -27.15 16.18
C PRO A 247 -4.46 -27.00 14.66
N ARG A 248 -3.89 -28.01 13.98
CA ARG A 248 -3.83 -28.07 12.51
C ARG A 248 -5.19 -27.96 11.82
N SER A 249 -6.28 -28.34 12.51
CA SER A 249 -7.66 -28.29 12.04
C SER A 249 -8.21 -26.88 11.79
N TRP A 250 -7.48 -25.83 12.19
CA TRP A 250 -7.86 -24.45 11.86
C TRP A 250 -7.50 -24.04 10.42
N GLU A 251 -6.77 -24.84 9.64
CA GLU A 251 -6.60 -24.53 8.21
C GLU A 251 -7.96 -24.43 7.50
N GLY A 252 -8.11 -23.41 6.66
CA GLY A 252 -9.37 -23.05 6.01
C GLY A 252 -10.28 -22.16 6.86
N CYS A 253 -10.02 -22.02 8.17
CA CYS A 253 -10.72 -21.05 9.01
C CYS A 253 -10.22 -19.62 8.72
N TYR A 254 -10.96 -18.65 9.24
CA TYR A 254 -10.62 -17.22 9.15
C TYR A 254 -10.20 -16.68 10.51
N TYR A 255 -9.44 -15.59 10.54
CA TYR A 255 -9.06 -14.93 11.78
C TYR A 255 -8.83 -13.42 11.63
N VAL A 256 -8.89 -12.74 12.77
CA VAL A 256 -8.36 -11.39 12.98
C VAL A 256 -7.65 -11.35 14.32
N TYR A 257 -6.74 -10.40 14.50
CA TYR A 257 -6.19 -10.06 15.80
C TYR A 257 -7.05 -8.99 16.48
N GLU A 258 -7.29 -9.17 17.78
CA GLU A 258 -7.75 -8.13 18.68
C GLU A 258 -6.55 -7.58 19.47
N VAL A 259 -6.21 -6.32 19.22
CA VAL A 259 -5.03 -5.66 19.77
C VAL A 259 -5.45 -4.52 20.69
N TYR A 260 -5.03 -4.57 21.95
CA TYR A 260 -5.18 -3.47 22.90
C TYR A 260 -3.90 -2.62 22.89
N VAL A 261 -3.95 -1.39 22.38
CA VAL A 261 -2.75 -0.58 22.15
C VAL A 261 -3.02 0.91 22.33
N TYR A 262 -2.03 1.66 22.83
CA TYR A 262 -2.11 3.11 22.87
C TYR A 262 -2.06 3.69 21.44
N HIS A 263 -3.07 4.48 21.05
CA HIS A 263 -3.10 5.14 19.75
C HIS A 263 -2.87 6.65 19.88
N PRO A 264 -1.77 7.21 19.32
CA PRO A 264 -1.45 8.64 19.45
C PRO A 264 -2.52 9.58 18.88
N SER A 265 -3.26 9.17 17.84
CA SER A 265 -4.30 10.02 17.24
C SER A 265 -5.54 10.21 18.12
N THR A 266 -5.84 9.25 19.01
CA THR A 266 -6.99 9.32 19.92
C THR A 266 -6.59 9.60 21.37
N LEU A 267 -5.29 9.48 21.68
CA LEU A 267 -4.71 9.59 23.02
C LEU A 267 -5.33 8.59 24.01
N ARG A 268 -5.75 7.41 23.53
CA ARG A 268 -6.42 6.37 24.32
C ARG A 268 -5.76 5.02 24.11
N ILE A 269 -6.03 4.09 25.03
CA ILE A 269 -5.84 2.66 24.78
C ILE A 269 -7.04 2.20 23.95
N GLU A 270 -6.79 1.87 22.69
CA GLU A 270 -7.79 1.41 21.74
C GLU A 270 -7.85 -0.12 21.71
N ARG A 271 -9.05 -0.63 21.42
CA ARG A 271 -9.27 -2.04 21.09
C ARG A 271 -9.47 -2.15 19.59
N CYS A 272 -8.43 -2.62 18.89
CA CYS A 272 -8.40 -2.67 17.43
C CYS A 272 -8.62 -4.10 16.93
N LEU A 273 -9.51 -4.29 15.95
CA LEU A 273 -9.56 -5.52 15.15
C LEU A 273 -8.77 -5.30 13.86
N ALA A 274 -7.78 -6.15 13.62
CA ALA A 274 -6.88 -6.04 12.47
C ALA A 274 -6.60 -7.40 11.81
N ASN A 275 -6.50 -7.40 10.49
CA ASN A 275 -5.97 -8.55 9.75
C ASN A 275 -4.48 -8.77 10.03
N ASP A 276 -3.97 -9.91 9.60
CA ASP A 276 -2.54 -10.19 9.67
C ASP A 276 -1.78 -9.40 8.58
N PRO A 277 -0.75 -8.60 8.93
CA PRO A 277 0.13 -7.97 7.95
C PRO A 277 0.80 -8.96 6.98
N TYR A 278 0.97 -10.21 7.42
CA TYR A 278 1.56 -11.31 6.67
C TYR A 278 0.49 -12.27 6.11
N ALA A 279 -0.74 -11.81 5.93
CA ALA A 279 -1.82 -12.59 5.30
C ALA A 279 -1.38 -13.21 3.96
N ARG A 280 -1.89 -14.43 3.67
CA ARG A 280 -1.75 -15.14 2.38
C ARG A 280 -3.08 -15.48 1.72
N GLY A 281 -4.17 -15.16 2.40
CA GLY A 281 -5.53 -15.29 1.91
C GLY A 281 -6.46 -14.40 2.73
N LEU A 282 -7.59 -14.04 2.15
CA LEU A 282 -8.56 -13.15 2.75
C LEU A 282 -9.98 -13.60 2.41
N SER A 283 -10.94 -13.19 3.23
CA SER A 283 -12.34 -13.13 2.82
C SER A 283 -12.57 -11.94 1.87
N ALA A 284 -13.76 -11.86 1.27
CA ALA A 284 -14.18 -10.70 0.50
C ALA A 284 -13.97 -9.39 1.26
N ASP A 285 -13.51 -8.36 0.52
CA ASP A 285 -13.14 -7.02 0.97
C ASP A 285 -12.08 -6.98 2.08
N GLY A 286 -11.34 -8.08 2.28
CA GLY A 286 -10.35 -8.16 3.35
C GLY A 286 -10.95 -8.09 4.75
N LYS A 287 -12.20 -8.51 4.95
CA LYS A 287 -12.82 -8.48 6.29
C LYS A 287 -12.09 -9.35 7.31
N ARG A 288 -11.52 -10.48 6.88
CA ARG A 288 -10.76 -11.42 7.71
C ARG A 288 -9.64 -12.07 6.94
N THR A 289 -8.60 -12.50 7.66
CA THR A 289 -7.48 -13.28 7.14
C THR A 289 -7.86 -14.75 7.04
N LEU A 290 -7.56 -15.41 5.93
CA LEU A 290 -7.75 -16.85 5.74
C LEU A 290 -6.50 -17.61 6.19
N LEU A 291 -6.66 -18.65 7.00
CA LEU A 291 -5.60 -19.60 7.35
C LEU A 291 -5.39 -20.58 6.19
N VAL A 292 -4.61 -20.15 5.20
CA VAL A 292 -4.27 -20.96 4.03
C VAL A 292 -2.79 -21.31 4.03
N ASN A 293 -2.49 -22.61 3.86
CA ASN A 293 -1.14 -23.04 3.54
C ASN A 293 -0.91 -22.92 2.02
N ILE A 294 -0.22 -21.86 1.60
CA ILE A 294 0.03 -21.56 0.18
C ILE A 294 0.92 -22.60 -0.53
N ASP A 295 1.68 -23.37 0.25
CA ASP A 295 2.54 -24.47 -0.22
C ASP A 295 1.78 -25.78 -0.44
N SER A 296 0.52 -25.87 0.00
CA SER A 296 -0.32 -27.03 -0.23
C SER A 296 -0.57 -27.26 -1.73
N ASP A 297 -0.58 -28.52 -2.16
CA ASP A 297 -0.89 -28.91 -3.54
C ASP A 297 -2.29 -28.46 -3.97
N ALA A 298 -3.23 -28.33 -3.03
CA ALA A 298 -4.57 -27.79 -3.29
C ALA A 298 -4.57 -26.33 -3.79
N CYS A 299 -3.50 -25.58 -3.52
CA CYS A 299 -3.34 -24.19 -3.95
C CYS A 299 -2.56 -24.06 -5.27
N LYS A 300 -2.14 -25.15 -5.90
CA LYS A 300 -1.24 -25.14 -7.06
C LYS A 300 -1.97 -25.64 -8.32
N PRO A 301 -1.91 -24.91 -9.45
CA PRO A 301 -2.38 -25.46 -10.71
C PRO A 301 -1.48 -26.61 -11.19
N GLU A 302 -2.00 -27.42 -12.10
CA GLU A 302 -1.23 -28.50 -12.72
C GLU A 302 0.06 -27.95 -13.39
N GLY A 303 1.19 -28.61 -13.15
CA GLY A 303 2.50 -28.18 -13.66
C GLY A 303 3.07 -26.92 -12.99
N TRP A 304 2.53 -26.48 -11.84
CA TRP A 304 3.06 -25.29 -11.15
C TRP A 304 4.53 -25.44 -10.73
N GLU A 305 4.92 -26.61 -10.21
CA GLU A 305 6.29 -26.85 -9.75
C GLU A 305 7.31 -26.83 -10.90
N SER A 306 6.91 -27.29 -12.10
CA SER A 306 7.76 -27.28 -13.30
C SER A 306 7.75 -25.96 -14.05
N LEU A 307 6.97 -24.95 -13.63
CA LEU A 307 6.83 -23.68 -14.37
C LEU A 307 8.18 -22.97 -14.58
N ALA A 308 9.15 -23.14 -13.68
CA ALA A 308 10.48 -22.56 -13.84
C ALA A 308 11.23 -23.07 -15.09
N ASP A 309 10.93 -24.28 -15.55
CA ASP A 309 11.50 -24.87 -16.77
C ASP A 309 10.77 -24.39 -18.03
N GLU A 310 9.54 -23.90 -17.88
CA GLU A 310 8.66 -23.41 -18.96
C GLU A 310 8.76 -21.89 -19.17
N LYS A 311 9.41 -21.16 -18.25
CA LYS A 311 9.51 -19.69 -18.32
C LYS A 311 10.28 -19.22 -19.57
N PRO A 312 9.84 -18.13 -20.22
CA PRO A 312 10.56 -17.54 -21.36
C PRO A 312 11.99 -17.16 -20.96
N ASP A 313 12.97 -17.47 -21.81
CA ASP A 313 14.35 -17.13 -21.53
C ASP A 313 14.59 -15.61 -21.66
N VAL A 314 15.42 -15.07 -20.77
CA VAL A 314 15.88 -13.68 -20.81
C VAL A 314 17.39 -13.74 -20.66
N VAL A 315 18.11 -13.61 -21.77
CA VAL A 315 19.58 -13.72 -21.77
C VAL A 315 20.18 -12.55 -21.01
N SER A 316 19.71 -11.34 -21.30
CA SER A 316 20.14 -10.09 -20.66
C SER A 316 18.95 -9.20 -20.29
N PHE A 317 19.08 -8.38 -19.24
CA PHE A 317 18.08 -7.35 -18.92
C PHE A 317 17.95 -6.28 -20.02
N SER A 318 18.93 -6.15 -20.92
CA SER A 318 18.83 -5.28 -22.10
C SER A 318 17.78 -5.76 -23.11
N ASP A 319 17.37 -7.03 -23.03
CA ASP A 319 16.39 -7.64 -23.95
C ASP A 319 14.95 -7.37 -23.49
N ILE A 320 14.79 -6.73 -22.33
CA ILE A 320 13.48 -6.44 -21.75
C ILE A 320 12.75 -5.38 -22.58
N SER A 321 11.58 -5.76 -23.06
CA SER A 321 10.52 -4.89 -23.56
C SER A 321 9.21 -5.19 -22.82
N ILE A 322 8.59 -4.14 -22.30
CA ILE A 322 7.50 -4.20 -21.30
C ILE A 322 6.20 -3.68 -21.92
N TYR A 323 5.12 -4.40 -21.69
CA TYR A 323 3.75 -3.99 -21.99
C TYR A 323 2.96 -3.82 -20.70
N GLU A 324 2.64 -2.57 -20.34
CA GLU A 324 1.82 -2.26 -19.16
C GLU A 324 0.34 -2.57 -19.45
N LEU A 325 -0.32 -3.29 -18.56
CA LEU A 325 -1.66 -3.83 -18.75
C LEU A 325 -2.44 -3.86 -17.44
N HIS A 326 -3.70 -3.46 -17.48
CA HIS A 326 -4.64 -3.64 -16.38
C HIS A 326 -5.46 -4.93 -16.57
N ILE A 327 -5.66 -5.71 -15.50
CA ILE A 327 -6.36 -7.01 -15.55
C ILE A 327 -7.80 -6.85 -16.05
N ARG A 328 -8.50 -5.81 -15.60
CA ARG A 328 -9.88 -5.56 -16.05
C ARG A 328 -9.91 -5.11 -17.51
N ASP A 329 -9.03 -4.20 -17.90
CA ASP A 329 -8.98 -3.63 -19.26
C ASP A 329 -8.74 -4.70 -20.30
N PHE A 330 -7.91 -5.70 -19.95
CA PHE A 330 -7.56 -6.80 -20.83
C PHE A 330 -8.78 -7.53 -21.41
N SER A 331 -9.86 -7.68 -20.64
CA SER A 331 -10.94 -8.60 -20.99
C SER A 331 -12.37 -8.13 -20.74
N VAL A 332 -12.59 -7.01 -20.03
CA VAL A 332 -13.97 -6.55 -19.71
C VAL A 332 -14.85 -6.38 -20.97
N ASN A 333 -14.24 -5.94 -22.09
CA ASN A 333 -14.89 -5.75 -23.38
C ASN A 333 -14.54 -6.83 -24.42
N ASP A 334 -13.87 -7.92 -24.03
CA ASP A 334 -13.56 -9.04 -24.93
C ASP A 334 -14.68 -10.10 -24.86
N TYR A 335 -15.65 -9.99 -25.76
CA TYR A 335 -16.78 -10.93 -25.83
C TYR A 335 -16.41 -12.34 -26.32
N THR A 336 -15.14 -12.59 -26.67
CA THR A 336 -14.64 -13.94 -26.95
C THR A 336 -14.19 -14.68 -25.68
N VAL A 337 -14.11 -13.98 -24.54
CA VAL A 337 -13.85 -14.55 -23.21
C VAL A 337 -15.17 -14.95 -22.56
N ASP A 338 -15.16 -16.07 -21.83
CA ASP A 338 -16.28 -16.49 -20.99
C ASP A 338 -16.75 -15.32 -20.09
N PRO A 339 -18.07 -14.98 -20.08
CA PRO A 339 -18.60 -13.93 -19.22
C PRO A 339 -18.12 -13.98 -17.76
N ASP A 340 -17.94 -15.17 -17.19
CA ASP A 340 -17.56 -15.33 -15.77
C ASP A 340 -16.07 -15.04 -15.54
N PHE A 341 -15.25 -15.05 -16.59
CA PHE A 341 -13.81 -14.77 -16.53
C PHE A 341 -13.46 -13.33 -16.88
N ARG A 342 -14.38 -12.59 -17.52
CA ARG A 342 -14.14 -11.22 -17.97
C ARG A 342 -13.80 -10.29 -16.79
N GLY A 343 -12.73 -9.53 -17.00
CA GLY A 343 -12.19 -8.57 -16.06
C GLY A 343 -11.39 -9.18 -14.91
N GLY A 344 -11.05 -10.47 -14.96
CA GLY A 344 -10.35 -11.19 -13.89
C GLY A 344 -9.17 -12.04 -14.35
N TYR A 345 -8.57 -12.78 -13.41
CA TYR A 345 -7.36 -13.58 -13.65
C TYR A 345 -7.57 -14.70 -14.68
N LEU A 346 -8.74 -15.34 -14.67
CA LEU A 346 -9.04 -16.46 -15.57
C LEU A 346 -9.25 -16.04 -17.03
N ALA A 347 -9.42 -14.75 -17.33
CA ALA A 347 -9.44 -14.30 -18.73
C ALA A 347 -8.13 -14.65 -19.45
N PHE A 348 -7.01 -14.66 -18.73
CA PHE A 348 -5.71 -14.99 -19.30
C PHE A 348 -5.55 -16.46 -19.67
N THR A 349 -6.44 -17.34 -19.19
CA THR A 349 -6.45 -18.77 -19.55
C THR A 349 -7.35 -19.06 -20.75
N SER A 350 -8.02 -18.06 -21.31
CA SER A 350 -8.91 -18.22 -22.46
C SER A 350 -8.10 -18.20 -23.76
N GLU A 351 -7.54 -19.36 -24.14
CA GLU A 351 -6.54 -19.47 -25.22
C GLU A 351 -7.00 -18.93 -26.58
N GLU A 352 -8.29 -19.09 -26.88
CA GLU A 352 -8.91 -18.65 -28.13
C GLU A 352 -9.40 -17.19 -28.10
N SER A 353 -9.23 -16.49 -26.98
CA SER A 353 -9.71 -15.11 -26.85
C SER A 353 -8.93 -14.13 -27.72
N ALA A 354 -9.58 -13.06 -28.14
CA ALA A 354 -8.95 -11.99 -28.92
C ALA A 354 -7.79 -11.35 -28.15
N GLY A 355 -7.96 -11.15 -26.84
CA GLY A 355 -6.91 -10.67 -25.94
C GLY A 355 -5.68 -11.57 -25.92
N ILE A 356 -5.84 -12.89 -25.75
CA ILE A 356 -4.70 -13.82 -25.75
C ILE A 356 -4.05 -13.95 -27.13
N HIS A 357 -4.83 -13.97 -28.21
CA HIS A 357 -4.28 -13.90 -29.56
C HIS A 357 -3.44 -12.63 -29.79
N HIS A 358 -3.89 -11.50 -29.25
CA HIS A 358 -3.15 -10.24 -29.31
C HIS A 358 -1.84 -10.31 -28.51
N LEU A 359 -1.87 -10.77 -27.26
CA LEU A 359 -0.66 -10.90 -26.43
C LEU A 359 0.35 -11.88 -27.04
N ARG A 360 -0.10 -13.01 -27.61
CA ARG A 360 0.77 -13.95 -28.31
C ARG A 360 1.40 -13.32 -29.55
N LYS A 361 0.66 -12.46 -30.27
CA LYS A 361 1.21 -11.70 -31.41
C LYS A 361 2.29 -10.71 -30.96
N LEU A 362 2.06 -9.98 -29.86
CA LEU A 362 3.05 -9.06 -29.28
C LEU A 362 4.29 -9.80 -28.79
N SER A 363 4.12 -10.94 -28.12
CA SER A 363 5.23 -11.78 -27.67
C SER A 363 6.07 -12.27 -28.85
N LYS A 364 5.43 -12.79 -29.91
CA LYS A 364 6.12 -13.19 -31.15
C LYS A 364 6.85 -12.03 -31.85
N ALA A 365 6.38 -10.78 -31.66
CA ALA A 365 7.03 -9.59 -32.20
C ALA A 365 8.20 -9.09 -31.34
N GLY A 366 8.39 -9.62 -30.13
CA GLY A 366 9.52 -9.29 -29.25
C GLY A 366 9.15 -8.60 -27.92
N ILE A 367 7.87 -8.46 -27.58
CA ILE A 367 7.50 -8.11 -26.20
C ILE A 367 7.85 -9.29 -25.29
N THR A 368 8.51 -9.01 -24.17
CA THR A 368 9.06 -10.04 -23.28
C THR A 368 8.36 -10.09 -21.93
N HIS A 369 7.83 -8.96 -21.47
CA HIS A 369 7.21 -8.81 -20.16
C HIS A 369 5.86 -8.12 -20.28
N VAL A 370 4.89 -8.58 -19.49
CA VAL A 370 3.66 -7.84 -19.17
C VAL A 370 3.80 -7.30 -17.76
N HIS A 371 3.69 -5.98 -17.61
CA HIS A 371 3.60 -5.30 -16.32
C HIS A 371 2.13 -5.14 -15.98
N LEU A 372 1.68 -5.88 -14.99
CA LEU A 372 0.32 -5.80 -14.48
C LEU A 372 0.21 -4.64 -13.49
N LEU A 373 -0.74 -3.74 -13.70
CA LEU A 373 -1.20 -2.79 -12.68
C LEU A 373 -1.57 -3.53 -11.37
N PRO A 374 -1.70 -2.81 -10.24
CA PRO A 374 -1.90 -3.40 -8.92
C PRO A 374 -2.87 -4.60 -8.88
N ALA A 375 -2.33 -5.74 -8.42
CA ALA A 375 -3.08 -7.00 -8.31
C ALA A 375 -3.05 -7.60 -6.89
N PHE A 376 -2.48 -6.88 -5.92
CA PHE A 376 -2.56 -7.19 -4.49
C PHE A 376 -3.89 -6.67 -3.88
N GLN A 377 -4.16 -6.93 -2.60
CA GLN A 377 -5.38 -6.47 -1.94
C GLN A 377 -5.36 -4.94 -1.78
N PHE A 378 -6.18 -4.27 -2.59
CA PHE A 378 -6.41 -2.83 -2.57
C PHE A 378 -7.89 -2.48 -2.30
N ASP A 379 -8.13 -1.22 -1.95
CA ASP A 379 -9.45 -0.62 -1.76
C ASP A 379 -9.98 0.12 -3.00
N GLY A 380 -11.27 0.41 -3.05
CA GLY A 380 -11.93 1.16 -4.13
C GLY A 380 -12.65 0.29 -5.16
N VAL A 381 -12.60 -1.04 -5.02
CA VAL A 381 -13.45 -1.98 -5.76
C VAL A 381 -13.93 -3.07 -4.81
N LYS A 382 -15.25 -3.28 -4.74
CA LYS A 382 -15.84 -4.38 -3.97
C LYS A 382 -15.44 -5.72 -4.58
N ASP A 383 -15.05 -6.67 -3.74
CA ASP A 383 -14.60 -7.99 -4.19
C ASP A 383 -15.75 -8.85 -4.75
N GLU A 384 -16.97 -8.59 -4.30
CA GLU A 384 -18.19 -9.28 -4.73
C GLU A 384 -18.81 -8.58 -5.96
N LYS A 385 -18.79 -9.26 -7.12
CA LYS A 385 -19.18 -8.68 -8.42
C LYS A 385 -20.65 -8.29 -8.53
N ASP A 386 -21.53 -8.95 -7.78
CA ASP A 386 -22.97 -8.64 -7.72
C ASP A 386 -23.26 -7.29 -7.08
N LYS A 387 -22.27 -6.69 -6.40
CA LYS A 387 -22.36 -5.33 -5.83
C LYS A 387 -21.98 -4.24 -6.82
N TRP A 388 -21.46 -4.59 -8.00
CA TRP A 388 -21.00 -3.61 -8.97
C TRP A 388 -22.17 -2.95 -9.70
N LYS A 389 -22.08 -1.63 -9.87
CA LYS A 389 -22.90 -0.88 -10.80
C LYS A 389 -22.24 -0.85 -12.18
N SER A 390 -23.06 -0.68 -13.21
CA SER A 390 -22.61 -0.50 -14.59
C SER A 390 -23.53 0.45 -15.33
N VAL A 391 -22.96 1.22 -16.26
CA VAL A 391 -23.74 2.01 -17.22
C VAL A 391 -24.00 1.17 -18.47
N GLU A 392 -25.22 1.23 -19.01
CA GLU A 392 -25.56 0.58 -20.27
C GLU A 392 -24.76 1.20 -21.43
N THR A 393 -23.86 0.41 -22.03
CA THR A 393 -22.99 0.90 -23.12
C THR A 393 -23.79 1.40 -24.32
N GLN A 394 -24.90 0.75 -24.68
CA GLN A 394 -25.73 1.22 -25.80
C GLN A 394 -26.28 2.62 -25.56
N MET A 395 -26.65 2.96 -24.32
CA MET A 395 -27.10 4.31 -23.98
C MET A 395 -25.99 5.34 -24.23
N LEU A 396 -24.75 5.01 -23.83
CA LEU A 396 -23.60 5.90 -24.03
C LEU A 396 -23.26 6.11 -25.50
N GLU A 397 -23.43 5.09 -26.34
CA GLU A 397 -23.19 5.16 -27.79
C GLU A 397 -24.13 6.13 -28.52
N PHE A 398 -25.33 6.39 -27.99
CA PHE A 398 -26.28 7.35 -28.56
C PHE A 398 -25.99 8.81 -28.20
N LEU A 399 -25.07 9.07 -27.26
CA LEU A 399 -24.75 10.44 -26.85
C LEU A 399 -23.80 11.11 -27.85
N PRO A 400 -23.94 12.43 -28.10
CA PRO A 400 -22.99 13.17 -28.95
C PRO A 400 -21.55 13.05 -28.42
N PRO A 401 -20.53 12.93 -29.29
CA PRO A 401 -19.14 12.73 -28.85
C PRO A 401 -18.56 13.87 -28.00
N ASP A 402 -19.15 15.07 -28.09
CA ASP A 402 -18.80 16.27 -27.32
C ASP A 402 -19.75 16.54 -26.12
N SER A 403 -20.64 15.60 -25.80
CA SER A 403 -21.54 15.70 -24.66
C SER A 403 -20.82 15.43 -23.33
N ALA A 404 -21.20 16.16 -22.30
CA ALA A 404 -20.72 15.93 -20.94
C ALA A 404 -21.44 14.75 -20.27
N GLN A 405 -22.53 14.25 -20.84
CA GLN A 405 -23.40 13.26 -20.19
C GLN A 405 -22.70 11.91 -20.01
N GLN A 406 -21.80 11.53 -20.91
CA GLN A 406 -21.02 10.29 -20.79
C GLN A 406 -20.27 10.24 -19.47
N GLN A 407 -19.53 11.31 -19.16
CA GLN A 407 -18.77 11.39 -17.90
C GLN A 407 -19.69 11.58 -16.69
N GLU A 408 -20.85 12.25 -16.82
CA GLU A 408 -21.82 12.35 -15.73
C GLU A 408 -22.34 10.97 -15.31
N TYR A 409 -22.71 10.12 -16.27
CA TYR A 409 -23.21 8.77 -15.98
C TYR A 409 -22.15 7.86 -15.37
N ILE A 410 -20.90 7.91 -15.87
CA ILE A 410 -19.79 7.12 -15.33
C ILE A 410 -19.42 7.61 -13.92
N THR A 411 -19.24 8.92 -13.75
CA THR A 411 -18.88 9.52 -12.46
C THR A 411 -19.92 9.23 -11.38
N ALA A 412 -21.21 9.16 -11.75
CA ALA A 412 -22.28 8.84 -10.81
C ALA A 412 -22.17 7.45 -10.17
N ILE A 413 -21.38 6.52 -10.74
CA ILE A 413 -21.21 5.16 -10.23
C ILE A 413 -19.74 4.78 -9.97
N GLN A 414 -18.77 5.68 -10.17
CA GLN A 414 -17.33 5.36 -10.15
C GLN A 414 -16.84 4.74 -8.83
N ASP A 415 -17.50 5.02 -7.70
CA ASP A 415 -17.15 4.47 -6.39
C ASP A 415 -17.85 3.12 -6.10
N GLU A 416 -18.69 2.67 -7.01
CA GLU A 416 -19.54 1.48 -6.89
C GLU A 416 -19.42 0.54 -8.10
N ASP A 417 -18.59 0.87 -9.09
CA ASP A 417 -18.35 0.01 -10.25
C ASP A 417 -17.22 -1.02 -9.99
N GLY A 418 -16.91 -1.80 -11.01
CA GLY A 418 -15.86 -2.82 -10.93
C GLY A 418 -14.45 -2.30 -11.24
N TYR A 419 -14.20 -0.99 -11.28
CA TYR A 419 -13.01 -0.38 -11.86
C TYR A 419 -12.25 0.54 -10.90
N ASN A 420 -11.00 0.19 -10.64
CA ASN A 420 -9.99 1.11 -10.11
C ASN A 420 -8.62 0.59 -10.56
N TRP A 421 -7.64 1.48 -10.74
CA TRP A 421 -6.27 1.03 -11.01
C TRP A 421 -5.65 0.26 -9.85
N GLY A 422 -6.10 0.51 -8.61
CA GLY A 422 -5.72 -0.27 -7.44
C GLY A 422 -4.50 0.25 -6.68
N TYR A 423 -4.06 1.49 -6.91
CA TYR A 423 -3.02 2.18 -6.14
C TYR A 423 -3.48 2.60 -4.74
N ASN A 424 -4.30 1.77 -4.08
CA ASN A 424 -4.89 2.00 -2.75
C ASN A 424 -4.59 0.80 -1.83
N PRO A 425 -3.32 0.55 -1.48
CA PRO A 425 -2.90 -0.69 -0.81
C PRO A 425 -3.51 -0.86 0.59
N VAL A 426 -3.99 -2.07 0.86
CA VAL A 426 -4.47 -2.52 2.18
C VAL A 426 -3.57 -3.63 2.73
N LEU A 427 -3.37 -4.70 1.97
CA LEU A 427 -2.49 -5.82 2.30
C LEU A 427 -1.71 -6.25 1.06
N TRP A 428 -0.39 -6.22 1.14
CA TRP A 428 0.47 -6.41 -0.04
C TRP A 428 0.55 -7.88 -0.50
N GLY A 429 0.48 -8.84 0.42
CA GLY A 429 0.82 -10.25 0.14
C GLY A 429 -0.32 -11.16 -0.30
N VAL A 430 -1.45 -10.57 -0.72
CA VAL A 430 -2.66 -11.34 -1.10
C VAL A 430 -3.20 -10.82 -2.43
N PRO A 431 -3.49 -11.69 -3.43
CA PRO A 431 -4.16 -11.28 -4.65
C PRO A 431 -5.50 -10.59 -4.40
N LYS A 432 -5.85 -9.60 -5.23
CA LYS A 432 -7.12 -8.87 -5.17
C LYS A 432 -8.32 -9.81 -5.36
N GLY A 433 -9.30 -9.75 -4.46
CA GLY A 433 -10.50 -10.59 -4.52
C GLY A 433 -11.40 -10.31 -5.71
N SER A 434 -11.58 -9.04 -6.10
CA SER A 434 -12.45 -8.63 -7.23
C SER A 434 -12.07 -9.26 -8.58
N TYR A 435 -10.81 -9.62 -8.78
CA TYR A 435 -10.30 -10.26 -10.00
C TYR A 435 -10.43 -11.79 -9.98
N ALA A 436 -10.77 -12.39 -8.83
CA ALA A 436 -11.02 -13.82 -8.70
C ALA A 436 -12.48 -14.18 -9.00
N SER A 437 -12.75 -15.41 -9.42
CA SER A 437 -14.13 -15.90 -9.62
C SER A 437 -14.92 -15.95 -8.31
N ASN A 438 -14.26 -16.38 -7.24
CA ASN A 438 -14.77 -16.35 -5.87
C ASN A 438 -13.77 -15.56 -5.01
N PRO A 439 -14.18 -14.49 -4.32
CA PRO A 439 -13.27 -13.74 -3.45
C PRO A 439 -12.99 -14.45 -2.12
N ASN A 440 -13.77 -15.47 -1.74
CA ASN A 440 -13.57 -16.22 -0.51
C ASN A 440 -12.85 -17.55 -0.77
N GLY A 441 -11.97 -17.95 0.14
CA GLY A 441 -11.21 -19.20 0.05
C GLY A 441 -9.95 -19.07 -0.83
N PRO A 442 -9.39 -20.20 -1.30
CA PRO A 442 -8.09 -20.21 -1.99
C PRO A 442 -8.15 -19.87 -3.49
N SER A 443 -9.33 -19.67 -4.07
CA SER A 443 -9.57 -19.38 -5.50
C SER A 443 -8.67 -18.26 -6.02
N ARG A 444 -8.62 -17.11 -5.33
CA ARG A 444 -7.78 -15.96 -5.72
C ARG A 444 -6.30 -16.34 -5.89
N THR A 445 -5.78 -17.22 -5.05
CA THR A 445 -4.39 -17.69 -5.11
C THR A 445 -4.19 -18.62 -6.30
N ILE A 446 -5.08 -19.59 -6.48
CA ILE A 446 -5.01 -20.56 -7.59
C ILE A 446 -5.14 -19.86 -8.93
N GLU A 447 -6.09 -18.93 -9.07
CA GLU A 447 -6.37 -18.22 -10.31
C GLU A 447 -5.25 -17.23 -10.67
N PHE A 448 -4.65 -16.54 -9.70
CA PHE A 448 -3.46 -15.74 -9.94
C PHE A 448 -2.31 -16.59 -10.46
N ARG A 449 -2.05 -17.76 -9.85
CA ARG A 449 -1.04 -18.71 -10.33
C ARG A 449 -1.34 -19.19 -11.75
N LYS A 450 -2.60 -19.49 -12.08
CA LYS A 450 -3.03 -19.84 -13.45
C LYS A 450 -2.76 -18.71 -14.45
N MET A 451 -3.03 -17.45 -14.08
CA MET A 451 -2.72 -16.28 -14.93
C MET A 451 -1.22 -16.20 -15.22
N VAL A 452 -0.36 -16.28 -14.19
CA VAL A 452 1.10 -16.25 -14.36
C VAL A 452 1.58 -17.38 -15.26
N GLN A 453 1.09 -18.60 -15.01
CA GLN A 453 1.41 -19.77 -15.83
C GLN A 453 1.00 -19.57 -17.29
N ALA A 454 -0.21 -19.08 -17.56
CA ALA A 454 -0.72 -18.85 -18.91
C ALA A 454 0.09 -17.79 -19.66
N LEU A 455 0.41 -16.66 -19.01
CA LEU A 455 1.27 -15.61 -19.58
C LEU A 455 2.67 -16.14 -19.92
N ASN A 456 3.29 -16.89 -19.00
CA ASN A 456 4.60 -17.50 -19.23
C ASN A 456 4.57 -18.47 -20.44
N ARG A 457 3.55 -19.33 -20.54
CA ARG A 457 3.40 -20.29 -21.64
C ARG A 457 3.20 -19.66 -23.02
N ILE A 458 2.70 -18.42 -23.09
CA ILE A 458 2.60 -17.68 -24.37
C ILE A 458 3.84 -16.82 -24.67
N GLY A 459 4.91 -16.94 -23.87
CA GLY A 459 6.17 -16.25 -24.12
C GLY A 459 6.35 -14.94 -23.35
N LEU A 460 5.55 -14.68 -22.31
CA LEU A 460 5.58 -13.42 -21.55
C LEU A 460 5.91 -13.64 -20.07
N ARG A 461 6.93 -12.96 -19.58
CA ARG A 461 7.21 -12.82 -18.15
C ARG A 461 6.26 -11.84 -17.48
N VAL A 462 6.00 -12.00 -16.19
CA VAL A 462 5.04 -11.18 -15.45
C VAL A 462 5.76 -10.24 -14.48
N VAL A 463 5.58 -8.94 -14.67
CA VAL A 463 5.98 -7.91 -13.72
C VAL A 463 4.76 -7.47 -12.92
N LEU A 464 4.91 -7.34 -11.61
CA LEU A 464 3.87 -6.83 -10.72
C LEU A 464 4.15 -5.36 -10.35
N ASP A 465 3.13 -4.50 -10.46
CA ASP A 465 3.15 -3.18 -9.85
C ASP A 465 3.00 -3.29 -8.33
N VAL A 466 3.99 -2.82 -7.58
CA VAL A 466 4.02 -2.88 -6.12
C VAL A 466 4.01 -1.48 -5.52
N VAL A 467 3.10 -1.27 -4.57
CA VAL A 467 2.79 0.05 -4.00
C VAL A 467 3.11 0.03 -2.51
N TYR A 468 4.41 0.11 -2.20
CA TYR A 468 4.89 0.10 -0.82
C TYR A 468 5.03 1.49 -0.20
N ASN A 469 4.92 2.55 -1.01
CA ASN A 469 5.23 3.92 -0.60
C ASN A 469 4.16 4.54 0.32
N HIS A 470 2.94 3.98 0.35
CA HIS A 470 1.83 4.51 1.11
C HIS A 470 0.77 3.42 1.45
N LEU A 471 -0.26 3.77 2.24
CA LEU A 471 -1.38 2.89 2.61
C LEU A 471 -2.72 3.60 2.43
N GLN A 472 -3.78 2.84 2.13
CA GLN A 472 -5.13 3.38 2.06
C GLN A 472 -5.66 3.83 3.43
N GLY A 473 -5.49 2.99 4.45
CA GLY A 473 -6.05 3.21 5.79
C GLY A 473 -5.01 3.49 6.85
N SER A 474 -5.37 4.34 7.81
CA SER A 474 -4.61 4.60 9.05
C SER A 474 -5.55 4.78 10.23
N GLY A 475 -4.99 4.92 11.44
CA GLY A 475 -5.75 5.12 12.66
C GLY A 475 -6.41 3.84 13.21
N PRO A 476 -7.04 3.94 14.40
CA PRO A 476 -7.61 2.78 15.08
C PRO A 476 -8.99 2.37 14.51
N SER A 477 -9.67 3.28 13.81
CA SER A 477 -11.06 3.10 13.36
C SER A 477 -11.21 2.99 11.83
N GLY A 478 -10.14 3.18 11.05
CA GLY A 478 -10.21 3.06 9.59
C GLY A 478 -10.52 1.62 9.18
N GLU A 479 -11.51 1.41 8.31
CA GLU A 479 -11.92 0.07 7.87
C GLU A 479 -10.75 -0.69 7.23
N ASN A 480 -10.01 -0.02 6.35
CA ASN A 480 -8.84 -0.54 5.65
C ASN A 480 -7.51 -0.29 6.38
N SER A 481 -7.53 0.17 7.63
CA SER A 481 -6.32 0.30 8.45
C SER A 481 -5.96 -1.06 9.06
N VAL A 482 -4.74 -1.53 8.78
CA VAL A 482 -4.19 -2.78 9.34
C VAL A 482 -2.90 -2.48 10.12
N LEU A 483 -1.86 -2.01 9.44
CA LEU A 483 -0.53 -1.80 10.03
C LEU A 483 -0.57 -0.78 11.19
N ASP A 484 -1.28 0.34 11.00
CA ASP A 484 -1.37 1.41 11.99
C ASP A 484 -2.32 1.08 13.16
N LYS A 485 -3.22 0.09 13.00
CA LYS A 485 -4.00 -0.47 14.12
C LYS A 485 -3.15 -1.31 15.06
N ILE A 486 -2.11 -1.97 14.55
CA ILE A 486 -1.29 -2.94 15.29
C ILE A 486 -0.12 -2.24 15.99
N VAL A 487 0.63 -1.40 15.27
CA VAL A 487 1.74 -0.61 15.82
C VAL A 487 1.59 0.85 15.42
N PRO A 488 0.74 1.62 16.13
CA PRO A 488 0.41 2.99 15.78
C PRO A 488 1.63 3.89 15.64
N GLY A 489 1.74 4.61 14.52
CA GLY A 489 2.80 5.57 14.24
C GLY A 489 4.18 4.97 13.97
N TYR A 490 4.27 3.66 13.72
CA TYR A 490 5.51 2.99 13.31
C TYR A 490 5.59 2.76 11.80
N TYR A 491 4.57 2.16 11.18
CA TYR A 491 4.63 1.82 9.75
C TYR A 491 4.50 3.05 8.82
N LEU A 492 3.87 4.11 9.34
CA LEU A 492 3.61 5.35 8.63
C LEU A 492 4.66 6.41 8.98
N ARG A 493 5.06 7.18 7.98
CA ARG A 493 5.98 8.30 8.16
C ARG A 493 5.25 9.48 8.76
N MET A 494 5.85 10.03 9.81
CA MET A 494 5.33 11.18 10.54
C MET A 494 6.15 12.45 10.25
N ASN A 495 5.47 13.59 10.18
CA ASN A 495 6.10 14.90 10.17
C ASN A 495 6.62 15.28 11.57
N THR A 496 7.24 16.45 11.69
CA THR A 496 7.84 16.93 12.95
C THR A 496 6.83 17.23 14.05
N ASN A 497 5.54 17.28 13.74
CA ASN A 497 4.45 17.44 14.70
C ASN A 497 3.77 16.12 15.06
N GLY A 498 4.21 14.99 14.49
CA GLY A 498 3.60 13.67 14.71
C GLY A 498 2.33 13.43 13.89
N GLN A 499 2.13 14.18 12.80
CA GLN A 499 1.04 13.93 11.84
C GLN A 499 1.57 13.10 10.68
N ILE A 500 0.72 12.26 10.12
CA ILE A 500 1.06 11.39 8.99
C ILE A 500 1.38 12.23 7.75
N GLU A 501 2.48 11.91 7.07
CA GLU A 501 2.85 12.50 5.77
C GLU A 501 1.96 11.92 4.65
N ASN A 502 1.55 12.76 3.70
CA ASN A 502 0.59 12.39 2.63
C ASN A 502 1.09 12.77 1.23
N SER A 503 2.39 12.98 1.04
CA SER A 503 2.91 13.44 -0.25
C SER A 503 2.76 12.40 -1.36
N ALA A 504 2.66 11.11 -1.04
CA ALA A 504 2.51 10.02 -2.00
C ALA A 504 1.06 9.72 -2.41
N CYS A 505 0.10 10.53 -1.91
CA CYS A 505 -1.37 10.45 -2.00
C CYS A 505 -1.93 10.60 -0.58
N MET A 506 -1.77 9.56 0.25
CA MET A 506 -2.22 9.50 1.64
C MET A 506 -1.38 8.48 2.42
N ASN A 507 -1.15 8.69 3.71
CA ASN A 507 -0.51 7.72 4.61
C ASN A 507 0.81 7.13 4.09
N ASN A 508 1.81 7.97 3.85
CA ASN A 508 3.14 7.54 3.41
C ASN A 508 3.73 6.50 4.39
N THR A 509 4.33 5.43 3.88
CA THR A 509 5.05 4.45 4.71
C THR A 509 6.46 4.94 5.04
N ALA A 510 7.07 4.35 6.08
CA ALA A 510 8.41 4.70 6.55
C ALA A 510 9.42 3.54 6.33
N SER A 511 9.82 3.29 5.08
CA SER A 511 10.79 2.22 4.74
C SER A 511 12.19 2.35 5.40
N GLU A 512 12.48 3.49 6.02
CA GLU A 512 13.63 3.73 6.90
C GLU A 512 13.52 3.03 8.27
N HIS A 513 12.34 2.53 8.63
CA HIS A 513 12.12 1.71 9.83
C HIS A 513 12.31 0.23 9.52
N PHE A 514 12.94 -0.49 10.44
CA PHE A 514 13.44 -1.85 10.20
C PHE A 514 12.33 -2.83 9.77
N MET A 515 11.21 -2.87 10.49
CA MET A 515 10.12 -3.81 10.22
C MET A 515 9.28 -3.40 9.00
N VAL A 516 9.37 -2.15 8.53
CA VAL A 516 8.79 -1.72 7.24
C VAL A 516 9.67 -2.22 6.09
N GLU A 517 11.00 -2.02 6.16
CA GLU A 517 11.95 -2.60 5.19
C GLU A 517 11.75 -4.12 5.10
N ARG A 518 11.67 -4.78 6.26
CA ARG A 518 11.46 -6.22 6.32
C ARG A 518 10.16 -6.63 5.65
N LEU A 519 9.03 -5.99 5.98
CA LEU A 519 7.73 -6.34 5.39
C LEU A 519 7.73 -6.18 3.86
N ILE A 520 8.35 -5.11 3.33
CA ILE A 520 8.52 -4.91 1.88
C ILE A 520 9.28 -6.08 1.25
N ILE A 521 10.38 -6.50 1.87
CA ILE A 521 11.22 -7.58 1.34
C ILE A 521 10.51 -8.94 1.44
N ASP A 522 9.89 -9.23 2.58
CA ASP A 522 9.17 -10.50 2.81
C ASP A 522 7.97 -10.61 1.84
N ASP A 523 7.32 -9.49 1.49
CA ASP A 523 6.27 -9.44 0.48
C ASP A 523 6.79 -9.71 -0.95
N LEU A 524 7.88 -9.06 -1.34
CA LEU A 524 8.53 -9.32 -2.64
C LEU A 524 8.95 -10.79 -2.79
N LEU A 525 9.44 -11.40 -1.71
CA LEU A 525 9.82 -12.82 -1.70
C LEU A 525 8.59 -13.73 -1.82
N CYS A 526 7.47 -13.39 -1.16
CA CYS A 526 6.19 -14.08 -1.35
C CYS A 526 5.79 -14.09 -2.82
N TRP A 527 5.73 -12.92 -3.46
CA TRP A 527 5.38 -12.82 -4.88
C TRP A 527 6.35 -13.57 -5.81
N ALA A 528 7.66 -13.48 -5.53
CA ALA A 528 8.67 -14.14 -6.32
C ALA A 528 8.65 -15.67 -6.17
N VAL A 529 8.45 -16.20 -4.96
CA VAL A 529 8.52 -17.65 -4.68
C VAL A 529 7.16 -18.31 -4.86
N ASP A 530 6.15 -17.79 -4.17
CA ASP A 530 4.83 -18.43 -4.05
C ASP A 530 3.99 -18.22 -5.30
N TYR A 531 4.19 -17.10 -6.00
CA TYR A 531 3.47 -16.73 -7.22
C TYR A 531 4.35 -16.69 -8.46
N LYS A 532 5.64 -17.00 -8.34
CA LYS A 532 6.61 -17.07 -9.45
C LYS A 532 6.62 -15.81 -10.33
N VAL A 533 6.40 -14.64 -9.74
CA VAL A 533 6.48 -13.33 -10.42
C VAL A 533 7.91 -13.09 -10.93
N ASP A 534 8.04 -12.53 -12.13
CA ASP A 534 9.30 -12.38 -12.86
C ASP A 534 9.97 -11.02 -12.69
N GLY A 535 9.29 -10.04 -12.10
CA GLY A 535 9.85 -8.72 -11.87
C GLY A 535 8.89 -7.79 -11.12
N PHE A 536 9.39 -6.63 -10.73
CA PHE A 536 8.62 -5.67 -9.93
C PHE A 536 8.81 -4.24 -10.42
N ARG A 537 7.70 -3.53 -10.60
CA ARG A 537 7.67 -2.08 -10.81
C ARG A 537 7.29 -1.42 -9.50
N PHE A 538 8.16 -0.58 -8.96
CA PHE A 538 7.94 0.13 -7.70
C PHE A 538 7.29 1.48 -7.95
N ASP A 539 6.03 1.60 -7.54
CA ASP A 539 5.30 2.85 -7.49
C ASP A 539 5.98 3.84 -6.55
N LEU A 540 6.09 5.10 -6.99
CA LEU A 540 6.79 6.19 -6.28
C LEU A 540 8.06 5.71 -5.56
N MET A 541 8.93 4.97 -6.26
CA MET A 541 10.19 4.42 -5.73
C MET A 541 11.04 5.47 -5.00
N GLY A 542 10.95 6.74 -5.40
CA GLY A 542 11.58 7.86 -4.70
C GLY A 542 11.18 8.06 -3.23
N HIS A 543 10.08 7.47 -2.76
CA HIS A 543 9.65 7.48 -1.35
C HIS A 543 10.18 6.30 -0.53
N ILE A 544 10.89 5.37 -1.18
CA ILE A 544 11.50 4.19 -0.58
C ILE A 544 13.00 4.45 -0.39
N MET A 545 13.58 3.93 0.70
CA MET A 545 15.01 4.05 0.94
C MET A 545 15.84 3.27 -0.10
N LYS A 546 16.95 3.87 -0.55
CA LYS A 546 17.88 3.22 -1.48
C LYS A 546 18.42 1.90 -0.94
N HIS A 547 18.70 1.80 0.35
CA HIS A 547 19.21 0.56 0.94
C HIS A 547 18.16 -0.57 0.89
N THR A 548 16.88 -0.26 1.13
CA THR A 548 15.76 -1.20 0.98
C THR A 548 15.70 -1.73 -0.44
N MET A 549 15.79 -0.86 -1.44
CA MET A 549 15.78 -1.25 -2.86
C MET A 549 16.95 -2.16 -3.25
N VAL A 550 18.17 -1.81 -2.82
CA VAL A 550 19.37 -2.62 -3.11
C VAL A 550 19.32 -3.96 -2.38
N LYS A 551 18.84 -4.00 -1.13
CA LYS A 551 18.67 -5.23 -0.36
C LYS A 551 17.61 -6.13 -1.00
N ALA A 552 16.46 -5.58 -1.37
CA ALA A 552 15.41 -6.29 -2.09
C ALA A 552 15.93 -6.90 -3.40
N LYS A 553 16.64 -6.11 -4.22
CA LYS A 553 17.30 -6.62 -5.44
C LYS A 553 18.19 -7.82 -5.14
N ASN A 554 19.10 -7.69 -4.19
CA ASN A 554 20.07 -8.74 -3.88
C ASN A 554 19.39 -10.02 -3.37
N MET A 555 18.34 -9.88 -2.56
CA MET A 555 17.59 -11.02 -2.04
C MET A 555 16.79 -11.73 -3.13
N LEU A 556 16.10 -10.99 -4.00
CA LEU A 556 15.40 -11.54 -5.16
C LEU A 556 16.38 -12.25 -6.10
N GLN A 557 17.51 -11.62 -6.42
CA GLN A 557 18.52 -12.19 -7.32
C GLN A 557 19.31 -13.35 -6.70
N GLY A 558 19.26 -13.51 -5.37
CA GLY A 558 19.82 -14.65 -4.65
C GLY A 558 18.94 -15.91 -4.67
N LEU A 559 17.69 -15.82 -5.14
CA LEU A 559 16.81 -16.99 -5.25
C LEU A 559 17.31 -17.94 -6.36
N SER A 560 17.44 -19.23 -6.04
CA SER A 560 17.80 -20.29 -6.99
C SER A 560 16.65 -21.24 -7.28
N ARG A 561 16.67 -21.83 -8.49
CA ARG A 561 15.67 -22.81 -8.94
C ARG A 561 15.59 -24.02 -8.01
N ILE A 562 16.74 -24.53 -7.57
CA ILE A 562 16.84 -25.73 -6.73
C ILE A 562 16.19 -25.51 -5.36
N LYS A 563 16.40 -24.35 -4.74
CA LYS A 563 15.96 -24.10 -3.36
C LYS A 563 14.56 -23.49 -3.29
N HIS A 564 14.19 -22.64 -4.25
CA HIS A 564 12.97 -21.84 -4.18
C HIS A 564 12.05 -22.03 -5.40
N GLY A 565 12.41 -22.90 -6.34
CA GLY A 565 11.60 -23.15 -7.54
C GLY A 565 11.53 -21.98 -8.51
N VAL A 566 12.43 -21.00 -8.43
CA VAL A 566 12.52 -19.82 -9.34
C VAL A 566 13.96 -19.40 -9.61
N GLU A 567 14.20 -18.85 -10.80
CA GLU A 567 15.52 -18.34 -11.21
C GLU A 567 15.65 -16.85 -10.88
N GLY A 568 16.05 -16.53 -9.66
CA GLY A 568 16.13 -15.18 -9.12
C GLY A 568 17.03 -14.24 -9.92
N ALA A 569 18.12 -14.75 -10.50
CA ALA A 569 19.04 -13.99 -11.34
C ALA A 569 18.36 -13.34 -12.57
N LYS A 570 17.16 -13.80 -12.95
CA LYS A 570 16.34 -13.25 -14.03
C LYS A 570 15.27 -12.27 -13.56
N ILE A 571 15.13 -12.05 -12.24
CA ILE A 571 14.19 -11.08 -11.69
C ILE A 571 14.75 -9.67 -11.88
N TYR A 572 13.97 -8.84 -12.58
CA TYR A 572 14.30 -7.43 -12.81
C TYR A 572 13.41 -6.51 -11.97
N ILE A 573 13.99 -5.42 -11.46
CA ILE A 573 13.25 -4.40 -10.74
C ILE A 573 13.52 -3.00 -11.30
N TYR A 574 12.47 -2.19 -11.35
CA TYR A 574 12.51 -0.79 -11.78
C TYR A 574 11.41 0.01 -11.06
N GLY A 575 11.40 1.33 -11.19
CA GLY A 575 10.32 2.12 -10.61
C GLY A 575 10.37 3.61 -10.89
N GLU A 576 9.52 4.34 -10.19
CA GLU A 576 9.36 5.78 -10.30
C GLU A 576 10.29 6.54 -9.36
N GLY A 577 11.51 6.85 -9.83
CA GLY A 577 12.52 7.55 -9.04
C GLY A 577 12.29 9.06 -8.86
N TRP A 578 11.04 9.53 -8.80
CA TRP A 578 10.70 10.95 -8.65
C TRP A 578 11.16 11.49 -7.28
N ASP A 579 11.76 12.69 -7.21
CA ASP A 579 12.29 13.26 -5.96
C ASP A 579 11.46 14.47 -5.50
N PHE A 580 10.50 14.26 -4.61
CA PHE A 580 9.58 15.29 -4.11
C PHE A 580 9.06 14.98 -2.71
N GLY A 581 8.28 15.89 -2.11
CA GLY A 581 7.76 15.72 -0.76
C GLY A 581 8.84 15.79 0.33
N GLU A 582 8.61 15.10 1.45
CA GLU A 582 9.47 15.07 2.62
C GLU A 582 10.79 14.30 2.39
N VAL A 583 10.83 13.44 1.38
CA VAL A 583 12.01 12.61 1.05
C VAL A 583 13.00 13.34 0.14
N ALA A 584 12.56 14.41 -0.52
CA ALA A 584 13.35 15.16 -1.49
C ALA A 584 14.72 15.56 -0.93
N LYS A 585 15.75 15.54 -1.77
CA LYS A 585 17.14 15.88 -1.38
C LYS A 585 17.64 15.08 -0.18
N ASN A 586 17.24 13.80 -0.10
CA ASN A 586 17.57 12.88 0.99
C ASN A 586 17.03 13.33 2.37
N GLY A 587 15.89 14.02 2.43
CA GLY A 587 15.34 14.61 3.65
C GLY A 587 15.07 13.62 4.79
N ARG A 588 14.82 12.35 4.46
CA ARG A 588 14.60 11.25 5.42
C ARG A 588 15.70 10.18 5.42
N GLY A 589 16.78 10.40 4.67
CA GLY A 589 17.78 9.39 4.33
C GLY A 589 17.97 9.32 2.82
N THR A 590 18.96 8.56 2.34
CA THR A 590 19.16 8.39 0.89
C THR A 590 18.02 7.58 0.29
N ASN A 591 17.07 8.28 -0.35
CA ASN A 591 15.93 7.70 -1.03
C ASN A 591 16.29 7.18 -2.44
N ALA A 592 15.46 6.33 -3.02
CA ALA A 592 15.69 5.72 -4.33
C ALA A 592 15.23 6.62 -5.51
N SER A 593 15.64 7.88 -5.50
CA SER A 593 15.45 8.81 -6.63
C SER A 593 16.29 8.41 -7.84
N GLN A 594 15.94 8.93 -9.03
CA GLN A 594 16.66 8.68 -10.29
C GLN A 594 18.18 8.93 -10.15
N PHE A 595 18.56 10.01 -9.47
CA PHE A 595 19.98 10.34 -9.26
C PHE A 595 20.65 9.36 -8.28
N ASN A 596 19.97 9.01 -7.19
CA ASN A 596 20.52 8.14 -6.16
C ASN A 596 20.62 6.67 -6.61
N ILE A 597 19.71 6.21 -7.49
CA ILE A 597 19.64 4.82 -7.94
C ILE A 597 20.63 4.50 -9.07
N SER A 598 21.32 5.51 -9.61
CA SER A 598 22.38 5.34 -10.59
C SER A 598 23.42 4.31 -10.15
N ASN A 599 23.91 3.50 -11.11
CA ASN A 599 24.88 2.41 -10.93
C ASN A 599 24.45 1.27 -9.99
N THR A 600 23.19 1.20 -9.55
CA THR A 600 22.68 0.05 -8.78
C THR A 600 22.19 -1.09 -9.66
N GLY A 601 21.97 -0.83 -10.96
CA GLY A 601 21.34 -1.77 -11.89
C GLY A 601 19.86 -2.01 -11.59
N ILE A 602 19.19 -1.03 -10.98
CA ILE A 602 17.73 -0.93 -10.82
C ILE A 602 17.24 0.11 -11.81
N GLY A 603 16.18 -0.19 -12.57
CA GLY A 603 15.65 0.73 -13.57
C GLY A 603 14.90 1.91 -12.95
N SER A 604 14.85 3.04 -13.67
CA SER A 604 13.88 4.10 -13.38
C SER A 604 13.27 4.65 -14.65
N PHE A 605 12.01 5.08 -14.60
CA PHE A 605 11.35 5.73 -15.72
C PHE A 605 12.14 6.99 -16.14
N ASN A 606 12.35 7.16 -17.44
CA ASN A 606 13.01 8.34 -17.99
C ASN A 606 11.95 9.34 -18.51
N ASP A 607 11.56 10.27 -17.66
CA ASP A 607 10.71 11.41 -17.96
C ASP A 607 11.29 12.35 -19.02
N ARG A 608 12.62 12.48 -19.13
CA ARG A 608 13.25 13.45 -20.05
C ARG A 608 12.96 13.10 -21.50
N ILE A 609 13.05 11.81 -21.88
CA ILE A 609 12.70 11.38 -23.23
C ILE A 609 11.19 11.45 -23.47
N ARG A 610 10.35 11.11 -22.48
CA ARG A 610 8.89 11.22 -22.58
C ARG A 610 8.48 12.65 -22.93
N ASP A 611 8.93 13.61 -22.12
CA ASP A 611 8.57 15.02 -22.25
C ASP A 611 9.20 15.64 -23.51
N ALA A 612 10.41 15.20 -23.88
CA ALA A 612 11.02 15.65 -25.12
C ALA A 612 10.26 15.15 -26.36
N VAL A 613 9.91 13.87 -26.41
CA VAL A 613 9.18 13.29 -27.54
C VAL A 613 7.79 13.93 -27.66
N LEU A 614 7.02 13.96 -26.58
CA LEU A 614 5.61 14.39 -26.60
C LEU A 614 5.44 15.91 -26.58
N GLY A 615 6.29 16.63 -25.84
CA GLY A 615 6.17 18.06 -25.60
C GLY A 615 5.57 18.40 -24.25
N GLY A 616 6.11 19.44 -23.61
CA GLY A 616 5.63 19.93 -22.32
C GLY A 616 5.93 18.98 -21.17
N SER A 617 4.96 18.78 -20.29
CA SER A 617 5.02 17.85 -19.15
C SER A 617 3.60 17.52 -18.70
N PRO A 618 3.40 16.50 -17.85
CA PRO A 618 2.09 16.19 -17.27
C PRO A 618 1.43 17.34 -16.50
N PHE A 619 2.20 18.35 -16.09
CA PHE A 619 1.71 19.54 -15.36
C PHE A 619 1.74 20.82 -16.22
N GLY A 620 2.07 20.69 -17.51
CA GLY A 620 2.19 21.79 -18.46
C GLY A 620 0.90 22.07 -19.23
N HIS A 621 0.98 23.03 -20.16
CA HIS A 621 -0.14 23.31 -21.06
C HIS A 621 -0.31 22.16 -22.09
N PRO A 622 -1.52 21.62 -22.30
CA PRO A 622 -1.73 20.41 -23.12
C PRO A 622 -1.42 20.60 -24.61
N LEU A 623 -1.44 21.84 -25.11
CA LEU A 623 -1.07 22.17 -26.49
C LEU A 623 0.45 22.41 -26.69
N GLN A 624 1.27 22.23 -25.66
CA GLN A 624 2.72 22.36 -25.79
C GLN A 624 3.26 21.20 -26.65
N GLN A 625 3.89 21.52 -27.78
CA GLN A 625 4.41 20.52 -28.71
C GLN A 625 5.84 20.10 -28.32
N GLY A 626 6.23 18.91 -28.76
CA GLY A 626 7.56 18.33 -28.64
C GLY A 626 8.01 17.75 -29.97
N PHE A 627 9.01 16.87 -29.93
CA PHE A 627 9.70 16.40 -31.14
C PHE A 627 8.78 15.71 -32.14
N VAL A 628 7.91 14.79 -31.68
CA VAL A 628 7.04 14.02 -32.59
C VAL A 628 5.64 14.60 -32.74
N THR A 629 5.33 15.68 -32.00
CA THR A 629 4.01 16.34 -32.03
C THR A 629 4.04 17.66 -32.80
N GLY A 630 5.12 17.97 -33.52
CA GLY A 630 5.16 19.05 -34.51
C GLY A 630 5.87 20.35 -34.09
N LEU A 631 6.57 20.38 -32.95
CA LEU A 631 7.25 21.59 -32.46
C LEU A 631 8.17 22.20 -33.53
N GLY A 632 7.93 23.46 -33.90
CA GLY A 632 8.70 24.19 -34.91
C GLY A 632 8.51 23.74 -36.36
N LEU A 633 7.93 22.56 -36.61
CA LEU A 633 7.74 21.97 -37.94
C LEU A 633 6.30 22.06 -38.43
N GLN A 634 5.34 21.83 -37.55
CA GLN A 634 3.90 21.78 -37.83
C GLN A 634 3.13 22.41 -36.64
N ALA A 635 3.07 23.74 -36.62
CA ALA A 635 2.47 24.49 -35.51
C ALA A 635 0.97 24.18 -35.33
N ASN A 636 0.54 23.95 -34.09
CA ASN A 636 -0.85 23.65 -33.74
C ASN A 636 -1.69 24.90 -33.37
N GLY A 637 -1.12 26.11 -33.47
CA GLY A 637 -1.78 27.37 -33.14
C GLY A 637 -1.63 27.83 -31.68
N HIS A 638 -1.03 27.01 -30.80
CA HIS A 638 -0.58 27.46 -29.49
C HIS A 638 0.72 28.29 -29.61
N ASP A 639 0.90 29.28 -28.74
CA ASP A 639 2.10 30.12 -28.73
C ASP A 639 3.25 29.41 -28.01
N HIS A 640 4.25 28.95 -28.77
CA HIS A 640 5.50 28.38 -28.24
C HIS A 640 6.66 29.38 -28.26
N GLY A 641 6.38 30.68 -28.39
CA GLY A 641 7.36 31.74 -28.54
C GLY A 641 7.69 32.06 -30.00
N SER A 642 8.77 32.80 -30.21
CA SER A 642 9.21 33.15 -31.56
C SER A 642 9.63 31.91 -32.36
N LYS A 643 9.67 32.02 -33.69
CA LYS A 643 10.21 30.94 -34.54
C LYS A 643 11.59 30.46 -34.08
N PHE A 644 12.45 31.40 -33.67
CA PHE A 644 13.77 31.11 -33.13
C PHE A 644 13.69 30.31 -31.81
N ASP A 645 12.77 30.66 -30.91
CA ASP A 645 12.58 29.93 -29.65
C ASP A 645 12.08 28.50 -29.90
N ALA A 646 11.15 28.32 -30.84
CA ALA A 646 10.63 27.00 -31.22
C ALA A 646 11.73 26.12 -31.84
N GLU A 647 12.54 26.66 -32.76
CA GLU A 647 13.67 25.96 -33.37
C GLU A 647 14.73 25.58 -32.33
N ARG A 648 15.07 26.50 -31.41
CA ARG A 648 15.99 26.21 -30.30
C ARG A 648 15.44 25.11 -29.39
N THR A 649 14.16 25.17 -29.04
CA THR A 649 13.52 24.18 -28.17
C THR A 649 13.49 22.81 -28.83
N LEU A 650 13.20 22.75 -30.14
CA LEU A 650 13.27 21.51 -30.92
C LEU A 650 14.70 20.91 -30.90
N ALA A 651 15.74 21.74 -31.03
CA ALA A 651 17.13 21.27 -30.96
C ALA A 651 17.48 20.70 -29.58
N VAL A 652 17.13 21.39 -28.50
CA VAL A 652 17.35 20.89 -27.11
C VAL A 652 16.59 19.58 -26.88
N THR A 653 15.36 19.52 -27.36
CA THR A 653 14.52 18.32 -27.29
C THR A 653 15.17 17.13 -28.01
N LYS A 654 15.75 17.37 -29.19
CA LYS A 654 16.52 16.37 -29.93
C LYS A 654 17.72 15.89 -29.12
N ASP A 655 18.45 16.78 -28.45
CA ASP A 655 19.58 16.40 -27.60
C ASP A 655 19.15 15.49 -26.45
N HIS A 656 18.04 15.80 -25.77
CA HIS A 656 17.48 14.94 -24.72
C HIS A 656 17.13 13.52 -25.23
N ILE A 657 16.59 13.42 -26.46
CA ILE A 657 16.29 12.13 -27.09
C ILE A 657 17.58 11.38 -27.41
N LEU A 658 18.57 12.06 -28.01
CA LEU A 658 19.83 11.44 -28.41
C LEU A 658 20.62 10.88 -27.23
N VAL A 659 20.65 11.57 -26.08
CA VAL A 659 21.33 11.09 -24.86
C VAL A 659 20.79 9.75 -24.38
N LYS A 660 19.50 9.43 -24.65
CA LYS A 660 18.93 8.13 -24.28
C LYS A 660 19.17 7.05 -25.34
N MET A 661 19.32 7.43 -26.60
CA MET A 661 19.54 6.51 -27.72
C MET A 661 21.00 6.09 -27.87
N SER A 662 21.94 6.90 -27.33
CA SER A 662 23.35 6.55 -27.15
C SER A 662 23.55 5.66 -25.93
#